data_AF-A0A235EGL1-F1
#
_entry.id   AF-A0A235EGL1-F1
#
_cell.length_a   1.000
_cell.length_b   1.000
_cell.length_c   1.000
_cell.angle_alpha   90.00
_cell.angle_beta   90.00
_cell.angle_gamma   90.00
#
_symmetry.space_group_name_H-M   'P 1'
#
loop_
_entity.id
_entity.type
_entity.pdbx_description
1 polymer ?
#
loop_
_entity_poly.entity_id
_entity_poly.type
_entity_poly.pdbx_seq_one_letter_code
_entity_poly.pdbx_strand_id
1 'polypeptide(L)'
;MSATQTPARGSSFAGNNFDAIRIVAASVVLISHHYALTGQMEPSFFGIHSYGGMAVAVFFIISGYLVAASWQRDPNFHRFVLRRFLRIWPALTAALLLTAYGLGALVTELPLKDYLTHRATANYLQGLWMKIHFVLPGVFEKNLYPRGVNGSLWTIPIEVRCYIILALAGLIGLLKHRLILLTCIFIYFSWFLARNNADLTGVVHYGRELSAFFLAGTALHTLETNWSRRPGLWAGVIAIATAITWAIDLRHTALLIGLPFFIIYFGTRSTPFIRKAGQWGDPSYGMYLFAFPIQQTIILQLFPSWGFEGTLLLAFFTTTLLAYISWHGLEKQFLKFKPTTKNKALSFPLTFNFLKTKNQQLTNLQRFLYLLIILSFAYTIWMIACWPGVLGQDSLAIMLEVDTDRSFSSGKPPFWYAYNLILYGTWGLTEVPIMFQMALCAIVCARVLGWMLSHEMYKSFLYCLFFVAFAPSVVYYSSSLYGDGVYAIASTGMLFEVWRCYKTKKIDHSALWMLFLTIPFAFFARPNGIINIVAITALAVVSSTPNRWKLAAVFLPWCATAIFASTYFQRESHGAMFPLALYETVGFLEHRPMGLWERDEPRVTSQTINALTSEGESIERISQYYDHYYWDPLVYFHDGPKLTNLPSQAKKTIVRDFFTYNLWHNLPAFMASRVNIFLYSAFANGGIPGLASAEIILHKTKSQSQPRFRNGAIHRTASKWLDFSLDYRFILWTPWLGLFLVATGGMRTWQRRDYGGFLICSVLALHLIAVFLFSIAGEYRYLLPFFSAPLVLLPVLYSRHFLPAKKTGETTLPALMNHS
;
A
#
# COMPACT_ATOMS: atom_id res chain seq x y z
N MET A 1 31.93 -40.01 -9.85
CA MET A 1 33.18 -39.42 -9.31
C MET A 1 32.86 -38.03 -8.78
N SER A 2 32.95 -37.88 -7.46
CA SER A 2 32.53 -36.70 -6.70
C SER A 2 33.68 -35.69 -6.69
N ALA A 3 33.46 -34.48 -7.22
CA ALA A 3 34.33 -33.34 -7.00
C ALA A 3 33.67 -32.44 -5.95
N THR A 4 34.13 -32.60 -4.72
CA THR A 4 33.82 -31.81 -3.53
C THR A 4 34.14 -30.34 -3.77
N GLN A 5 33.13 -29.54 -4.13
CA GLN A 5 33.23 -28.09 -4.08
C GLN A 5 33.29 -27.64 -2.62
N THR A 6 34.48 -27.26 -2.19
CA THR A 6 34.76 -26.63 -0.90
C THR A 6 33.98 -25.31 -0.83
N PRO A 7 33.17 -25.05 0.21
CA PRO A 7 32.44 -23.80 0.33
C PRO A 7 33.44 -22.66 0.55
N ALA A 8 33.47 -21.71 -0.38
CA ALA A 8 34.25 -20.48 -0.27
C ALA A 8 33.98 -19.80 1.08
N ARG A 9 34.98 -19.86 1.98
CA ARG A 9 35.00 -19.10 3.24
C ARG A 9 34.80 -17.62 2.92
N GLY A 10 33.93 -16.98 3.70
CA GLY A 10 33.39 -15.65 3.43
C GLY A 10 34.45 -14.57 3.24
N SER A 11 34.35 -13.83 2.14
CA SER A 11 34.95 -12.52 2.00
C SER A 11 34.14 -11.50 2.81
N SER A 12 34.49 -11.37 4.09
CA SER A 12 34.45 -10.03 4.70
C SER A 12 35.27 -9.09 3.82
N PHE A 13 34.79 -7.87 3.57
CA PHE A 13 35.45 -6.81 2.78
C PHE A 13 36.79 -6.32 3.38
N ALA A 14 37.64 -7.20 3.90
CA ALA A 14 38.99 -6.87 4.30
C ALA A 14 39.86 -6.79 3.04
N GLY A 15 40.06 -5.57 2.53
CA GLY A 15 41.09 -5.29 1.51
C GLY A 15 40.64 -4.52 0.28
N ASN A 16 39.72 -3.55 0.37
CA ASN A 16 39.43 -2.63 -0.75
C ASN A 16 39.75 -1.17 -0.36
N ASN A 17 39.66 -0.25 -1.32
CA ASN A 17 40.07 1.15 -1.12
C ASN A 17 38.91 2.07 -0.68
N PHE A 18 37.69 1.56 -0.47
CA PHE A 18 36.52 2.41 -0.19
C PHE A 18 36.65 3.23 1.10
N ASP A 19 37.25 2.69 2.16
CA ASP A 19 37.42 3.41 3.41
C ASP A 19 38.37 4.60 3.24
N ALA A 20 39.45 4.43 2.47
CA ALA A 20 40.37 5.52 2.15
C ALA A 20 39.67 6.64 1.37
N ILE A 21 38.90 6.29 0.33
CA ILE A 21 38.17 7.28 -0.48
C ILE A 21 37.18 8.06 0.38
N ARG A 22 36.49 7.40 1.30
CA ARG A 22 35.54 8.05 2.22
C ARG A 22 36.22 9.00 3.20
N ILE A 23 37.36 8.63 3.76
CA ILE A 23 38.12 9.50 4.68
C ILE A 23 38.62 10.73 3.93
N VAL A 24 39.14 10.56 2.70
CA VAL A 24 39.54 11.69 1.84
C VAL A 24 38.33 12.56 1.51
N ALA A 25 37.20 11.99 1.10
CA ALA A 25 35.99 12.75 0.82
C ALA A 25 35.51 13.54 2.05
N ALA A 26 35.47 12.94 3.25
CA ALA A 26 35.10 13.65 4.48
C ALA A 26 36.07 14.80 4.80
N SER A 27 37.37 14.60 4.57
CA SER A 27 38.41 15.63 4.75
C SER A 27 38.20 16.80 3.79
N VAL A 28 37.90 16.51 2.52
CA VAL A 28 37.63 17.51 1.49
C VAL A 28 36.37 18.31 1.81
N VAL A 29 35.30 17.67 2.33
CA VAL A 29 34.10 18.38 2.81
C VAL A 29 34.45 19.36 3.93
N LEU A 30 35.23 18.93 4.92
CA LEU A 30 35.66 19.78 6.04
C LEU A 30 36.44 21.00 5.54
N ILE A 31 37.43 20.79 4.67
CA ILE A 31 38.25 21.86 4.10
C ILE A 31 37.38 22.84 3.30
N SER A 32 36.48 22.35 2.45
CA SER A 32 35.56 23.17 1.66
C SER A 32 34.70 24.06 2.57
N HIS A 33 34.06 23.48 3.59
CA HIS A 33 33.26 24.25 4.53
C HIS A 33 34.08 25.30 5.27
N HIS A 34 35.37 25.07 5.56
CA HIS A 34 36.19 26.06 6.27
C HIS A 34 36.34 27.36 5.48
N TYR A 35 36.43 27.30 4.15
CA TYR A 35 36.40 28.48 3.29
C TYR A 35 35.10 29.25 3.47
N ALA A 36 33.95 28.59 3.33
CA ALA A 36 32.65 29.23 3.51
C ALA A 36 32.46 29.83 4.90
N LEU A 37 32.89 29.12 5.95
CA LEU A 37 32.73 29.53 7.35
C LEU A 37 33.62 30.70 7.75
N THR A 38 34.74 30.91 7.05
CA THR A 38 35.64 32.05 7.22
C THR A 38 35.34 33.19 6.24
N GLY A 39 34.20 33.16 5.56
CA GLY A 39 33.74 34.21 4.64
C GLY A 39 34.48 34.23 3.30
N GLN A 40 35.20 33.17 2.95
CA GLN A 40 35.92 33.03 1.69
C GLN A 40 35.10 32.22 0.67
N MET A 41 35.36 32.43 -0.62
CA MET A 41 34.74 31.63 -1.67
C MET A 41 35.25 30.18 -1.60
N GLU A 42 34.34 29.22 -1.64
CA GLU A 42 34.72 27.81 -1.67
C GLU A 42 35.49 27.48 -2.96
N PRO A 43 36.59 26.72 -2.87
CA PRO A 43 37.27 26.22 -4.05
C PRO A 43 36.35 25.27 -4.82
N SER A 44 36.36 25.42 -6.15
CA SER A 44 35.52 24.64 -7.05
C SER A 44 36.34 23.70 -7.91
N PHE A 45 35.78 22.53 -8.20
CA PHE A 45 36.34 21.57 -9.14
C PHE A 45 35.93 22.00 -10.55
N PHE A 46 36.86 22.61 -11.28
CA PHE A 46 36.67 23.14 -12.64
C PHE A 46 35.50 24.14 -12.79
N GLY A 47 35.13 24.84 -11.72
CA GLY A 47 34.01 25.80 -11.73
C GLY A 47 32.62 25.17 -11.67
N ILE A 48 32.50 23.85 -11.48
CA ILE A 48 31.23 23.11 -11.60
C ILE A 48 30.58 22.89 -10.23
N HIS A 49 31.31 22.23 -9.33
CA HIS A 49 30.89 21.98 -7.95
C HIS A 49 31.96 22.48 -6.99
N SER A 50 31.56 22.95 -5.81
CA SER A 50 32.52 23.12 -4.71
C SER A 50 33.19 21.78 -4.39
N TYR A 51 34.36 21.83 -3.78
CA TYR A 51 35.06 20.64 -3.30
C TYR A 51 34.16 19.78 -2.39
N GLY A 52 33.38 20.41 -1.53
CA GLY A 52 32.37 19.76 -0.70
C GLY A 52 31.28 19.07 -1.53
N GLY A 53 30.71 19.76 -2.52
CA GLY A 53 29.69 19.19 -3.42
C GLY A 53 30.18 17.93 -4.15
N MET A 54 31.41 17.98 -4.68
CA MET A 54 32.05 16.83 -5.33
C MET A 54 32.26 15.66 -4.38
N ALA A 55 32.75 15.92 -3.17
CA ALA A 55 32.97 14.89 -2.16
C ALA A 55 31.65 14.23 -1.71
N VAL A 56 30.56 15.00 -1.61
CA VAL A 56 29.22 14.45 -1.35
C VAL A 56 28.76 13.56 -2.51
N ALA A 57 28.97 13.95 -3.77
CA ALA A 57 28.67 13.08 -4.91
C ALA A 57 29.42 11.74 -4.84
N VAL A 58 30.70 11.75 -4.44
CA VAL A 58 31.50 10.55 -4.19
C VAL A 58 30.88 9.65 -3.12
N PHE A 59 30.39 10.22 -2.00
CA PHE A 59 29.66 9.45 -1.00
C PHE A 59 28.42 8.78 -1.58
N PHE A 60 27.61 9.48 -2.37
CA PHE A 60 26.39 8.93 -2.98
C PHE A 60 26.70 7.82 -3.99
N ILE A 61 27.75 7.96 -4.82
CA ILE A 61 28.24 6.93 -5.73
C ILE A 61 28.58 5.64 -4.96
N ILE A 62 29.44 5.76 -3.95
CA ILE A 62 29.90 4.63 -3.14
C ILE A 62 28.72 3.99 -2.39
N SER A 63 27.81 4.82 -1.88
CA SER A 63 26.61 4.40 -1.18
C SER A 63 25.70 3.58 -2.10
N GLY A 64 25.40 4.06 -3.31
CA GLY A 64 24.61 3.33 -4.30
C GLY A 64 25.16 1.94 -4.61
N TYR A 65 26.46 1.85 -4.86
CA TYR A 65 27.14 0.58 -5.14
C TYR A 65 27.05 -0.41 -3.97
N LEU A 66 27.46 0.02 -2.77
CA LEU A 66 27.54 -0.86 -1.60
C LEU A 66 26.18 -1.22 -1.03
N VAL A 67 25.20 -0.33 -1.13
CA VAL A 67 23.85 -0.57 -0.66
C VAL A 67 23.15 -1.58 -1.57
N ALA A 68 23.32 -1.49 -2.89
CA ALA A 68 22.85 -2.49 -3.84
C ALA A 68 23.52 -3.86 -3.60
N ALA A 69 24.84 -3.89 -3.42
CA ALA A 69 25.59 -5.10 -3.09
C ALA A 69 25.12 -5.76 -1.79
N SER A 70 24.81 -4.94 -0.79
CA SER A 70 24.30 -5.42 0.48
C SER A 70 22.89 -6.00 0.39
N TRP A 71 22.04 -5.54 -0.53
CA TRP A 71 20.72 -6.16 -0.76
C TRP A 71 20.86 -7.48 -1.49
N GLN A 72 21.64 -7.53 -2.58
CA GLN A 72 21.84 -8.75 -3.36
C GLN A 72 22.42 -9.89 -2.51
N ARG A 73 23.31 -9.57 -1.57
CA ARG A 73 23.90 -10.55 -0.65
C ARG A 73 22.92 -11.12 0.38
N ASP A 74 21.94 -10.34 0.82
CA ASP A 74 20.91 -10.77 1.78
C ASP A 74 19.60 -10.00 1.50
N PRO A 75 18.75 -10.53 0.60
CA PRO A 75 17.54 -9.86 0.13
C PRO A 75 16.40 -9.98 1.16
N ASN A 76 16.64 -9.46 2.36
CA ASN A 76 15.69 -9.41 3.47
C ASN A 76 15.45 -7.95 3.88
N PHE A 77 14.21 -7.49 3.67
CA PHE A 77 13.81 -6.11 3.94
C PHE A 77 14.15 -5.66 5.36
N HIS A 78 13.77 -6.44 6.38
CA HIS A 78 13.99 -6.06 7.78
C HIS A 78 15.48 -5.95 8.14
N ARG A 79 16.28 -6.93 7.72
CA ARG A 79 17.73 -6.91 7.97
C ARG A 79 18.41 -5.77 7.23
N PHE A 80 17.95 -5.48 6.02
CA PHE A 80 18.44 -4.36 5.24
C PHE A 80 18.17 -3.04 5.96
N VAL A 81 16.92 -2.78 6.37
CA VAL A 81 16.54 -1.56 7.11
C VAL A 81 17.33 -1.44 8.40
N LEU A 82 17.43 -2.52 9.19
CA LEU A 82 18.17 -2.51 10.45
C LEU A 82 19.66 -2.19 10.26
N ARG A 83 20.31 -2.73 9.22
CA ARG A 83 21.72 -2.42 8.90
C ARG A 83 21.95 -0.96 8.56
N ARG A 84 20.97 -0.29 7.95
CA ARG A 84 21.05 1.15 7.62
C ARG A 84 20.71 2.01 8.82
N PHE A 85 19.70 1.62 9.58
CA PHE A 85 19.36 2.29 10.84
C PHE A 85 20.56 2.31 11.79
N LEU A 86 21.18 1.16 12.05
CA LEU A 86 22.38 1.04 12.89
C LEU A 86 23.61 1.77 12.34
N ARG A 87 23.61 2.13 11.06
CA ARG A 87 24.71 2.88 10.43
C ARG A 87 24.53 4.39 10.56
N ILE A 88 23.31 4.90 10.42
CA ILE A 88 23.03 6.35 10.39
C ILE A 88 22.63 6.88 11.77
N TRP A 89 21.63 6.27 12.42
CA TRP A 89 20.96 6.89 13.57
C TRP A 89 21.84 7.07 14.81
N PRO A 90 22.72 6.12 15.20
CA PRO A 90 23.51 6.28 16.42
C PRO A 90 24.38 7.55 16.41
N ALA A 91 25.19 7.73 15.37
CA ALA A 91 26.06 8.90 15.27
C ALA A 91 25.27 10.18 14.97
N LEU A 92 24.20 10.11 14.17
CA LEU A 92 23.31 11.26 13.96
C LEU A 92 22.67 11.74 15.27
N THR A 93 22.22 10.81 16.13
CA THR A 93 21.62 11.13 17.42
C THR A 93 22.63 11.82 18.33
N ALA A 94 23.85 11.28 18.41
CA ALA A 94 24.93 11.91 19.14
C ALA A 94 25.26 13.30 18.59
N ALA A 95 25.37 13.46 17.27
CA ALA A 95 25.61 14.75 16.65
C ALA A 95 24.53 15.78 16.97
N LEU A 96 23.25 15.42 16.87
CA LEU A 96 22.14 16.34 17.18
C LEU A 96 22.11 16.72 18.66
N LEU A 97 22.27 15.75 19.57
CA LEU A 97 22.26 16.00 21.02
C LEU A 97 23.47 16.82 21.47
N LEU A 98 24.68 16.44 21.05
CA LEU A 98 25.90 17.15 21.41
C LEU A 98 25.92 18.56 20.80
N THR A 99 25.36 18.74 19.61
CA THR A 99 25.28 20.08 19.00
C THR A 99 24.24 20.95 19.70
N ALA A 100 23.02 20.46 19.93
CA ALA A 100 21.95 21.27 20.53
C ALA A 100 22.12 21.50 22.03
N TYR A 101 22.42 20.45 22.80
CA TYR A 101 22.44 20.50 24.27
C TYR A 101 23.85 20.53 24.85
N GLY A 102 24.88 20.26 24.05
CA GLY A 102 26.28 20.45 24.43
C GLY A 102 26.80 21.79 23.92
N LEU A 103 27.25 21.83 22.68
CA LEU A 103 27.87 23.01 22.06
C LEU A 103 26.95 24.23 22.08
N GLY A 104 25.70 24.09 21.62
CA GLY A 104 24.76 25.20 21.59
C GLY A 104 24.49 25.82 22.96
N ALA A 105 24.42 25.00 24.02
CA ALA A 105 24.29 25.48 25.39
C ALA A 105 25.54 26.20 25.91
N LEU A 106 26.73 25.87 25.39
CA LEU A 106 28.00 26.51 25.75
C LEU A 106 28.24 27.83 25.02
N VAL A 107 27.73 27.97 23.78
CA VAL A 107 28.03 29.13 22.90
C VAL A 107 26.84 30.06 22.65
N THR A 108 25.68 29.79 23.24
CA THR A 108 24.48 30.64 23.07
C THR A 108 24.64 31.99 23.77
N GLU A 109 24.11 33.05 23.16
CA GLU A 109 24.00 34.39 23.76
C GLU A 109 22.79 34.52 24.70
N LEU A 110 21.89 33.53 24.72
CA LEU A 110 20.71 33.54 25.60
C LEU A 110 21.06 33.01 27.00
N PRO A 111 20.34 33.45 28.05
CA PRO A 111 20.41 32.77 29.35
C PRO A 111 20.12 31.28 29.19
N LEU A 112 20.92 30.43 29.84
CA LEU A 112 20.87 28.96 29.64
C LEU A 112 19.47 28.37 29.86
N LYS A 113 18.73 28.89 30.85
CA LYS A 113 17.35 28.46 31.13
C LYS A 113 16.42 28.75 29.95
N ASP A 114 16.55 29.93 29.35
CA ASP A 114 15.71 30.36 28.23
C ASP A 114 16.07 29.56 26.97
N TYR A 115 17.37 29.33 26.73
CA TYR A 115 17.86 28.49 25.63
C TYR A 115 17.32 27.05 25.70
N LEU A 116 17.43 26.40 26.86
CA LEU A 116 17.03 24.99 27.04
C LEU A 116 15.52 24.80 26.98
N THR A 117 14.74 25.79 27.41
CA THR A 117 13.27 25.77 27.35
C THR A 117 12.72 26.25 26.00
N HIS A 118 13.56 26.86 25.16
CA HIS A 118 13.16 27.36 23.85
C HIS A 118 12.72 26.23 22.91
N ARG A 119 11.56 26.42 22.26
CA ARG A 119 10.99 25.42 21.33
C ARG A 119 11.93 25.08 20.16
N ALA A 120 12.71 26.04 19.67
CA ALA A 120 13.65 25.80 18.58
C ALA A 120 14.77 24.80 18.95
N THR A 121 15.23 24.81 20.21
CA THR A 121 16.24 23.86 20.71
C THR A 121 15.70 22.43 20.68
N ALA A 122 14.47 22.22 21.15
CA ALA A 122 13.79 20.93 21.05
C ALA A 122 13.49 20.53 19.58
N ASN A 123 13.11 21.49 18.73
CA ASN A 123 12.84 21.25 17.32
C ASN A 123 14.08 20.77 16.55
N TYR A 124 15.29 21.10 17.01
CA TYR A 124 16.53 20.62 16.40
C TYR A 124 16.60 19.07 16.38
N LEU A 125 16.03 18.40 17.39
CA LEU A 125 15.94 16.93 17.45
C LEU A 125 14.98 16.33 16.43
N GLN A 126 14.14 17.14 15.76
CA GLN A 126 13.33 16.67 14.63
C GLN A 126 14.20 16.19 13.45
N GLY A 127 15.51 16.49 13.46
CA GLY A 127 16.48 15.88 12.55
C GLY A 127 16.48 14.34 12.60
N LEU A 128 16.14 13.72 13.74
CA LEU A 128 15.96 12.27 13.86
C LEU A 128 14.81 11.73 12.99
N TRP A 129 13.85 12.59 12.67
CA TRP A 129 12.72 12.34 11.78
C TRP A 129 12.96 12.91 10.37
N MET A 130 14.23 13.16 10.02
CA MET A 130 14.67 13.71 8.72
C MET A 130 14.13 15.12 8.42
N LYS A 131 13.71 15.87 9.45
CA LYS A 131 13.34 17.29 9.37
C LYS A 131 14.49 18.14 9.91
N ILE A 132 15.44 18.46 9.03
CA ILE A 132 16.66 19.16 9.41
C ILE A 132 16.36 20.63 9.69
N HIS A 133 16.80 21.10 10.86
CA HIS A 133 16.82 22.51 11.22
C HIS A 133 18.29 22.94 11.32
N PHE A 134 18.63 24.08 10.71
CA PHE A 134 20.02 24.54 10.61
C PHE A 134 20.39 25.58 11.68
N VAL A 135 19.42 26.06 12.46
CA VAL A 135 19.58 27.19 13.39
C VAL A 135 19.20 26.75 14.80
N LEU A 136 19.94 27.25 15.79
CA LEU A 136 19.65 27.18 17.22
C LEU A 136 19.53 28.61 17.77
N PRO A 137 18.68 28.83 18.80
CA PRO A 137 18.41 30.19 19.28
C PRO A 137 19.65 30.81 19.94
N GLY A 138 20.09 31.96 19.43
CA GLY A 138 21.22 32.72 19.97
C GLY A 138 22.60 32.07 19.75
N VAL A 139 22.72 31.10 18.83
CA VAL A 139 23.98 30.37 18.59
C VAL A 139 24.64 30.85 17.30
N PHE A 140 25.92 31.22 17.37
CA PHE A 140 26.74 31.72 16.25
C PHE A 140 26.14 32.95 15.54
N GLU A 141 25.46 33.83 16.26
CA GLU A 141 24.85 35.05 15.68
C GLU A 141 25.90 36.00 15.10
N LYS A 142 27.10 36.04 15.68
CA LYS A 142 28.20 36.97 15.33
C LYS A 142 29.28 36.38 14.42
N ASN A 143 29.19 35.11 14.06
CA ASN A 143 30.18 34.49 13.16
C ASN A 143 30.01 34.99 11.72
N LEU A 144 31.09 34.93 10.93
CA LEU A 144 31.07 35.33 9.50
C LEU A 144 30.02 34.56 8.69
N TYR A 145 29.74 33.32 9.08
CA TYR A 145 28.60 32.54 8.61
C TYR A 145 27.55 32.47 9.73
N PRO A 146 26.64 33.46 9.84
CA PRO A 146 25.79 33.62 11.01
C PRO A 146 24.67 32.59 11.06
N ARG A 147 24.27 32.20 12.28
CA ARG A 147 23.12 31.30 12.62
C ARG A 147 23.21 29.85 12.12
N GLY A 148 24.05 29.56 11.14
CA GLY A 148 24.24 28.22 10.60
C GLY A 148 25.01 27.33 11.58
N VAL A 149 24.31 26.41 12.24
CA VAL A 149 24.91 25.54 13.26
C VAL A 149 25.55 24.29 12.66
N ASN A 150 24.83 23.61 11.75
CA ASN A 150 25.34 22.40 11.11
C ASN A 150 24.79 22.25 9.69
N GLY A 151 25.49 22.84 8.72
CA GLY A 151 25.13 22.74 7.31
C GLY A 151 25.13 21.29 6.81
N SER A 152 26.08 20.47 7.23
CA SER A 152 26.34 19.12 6.69
C SER A 152 25.15 18.16 6.74
N LEU A 153 24.18 18.39 7.62
CA LEU A 153 23.02 17.50 7.82
C LEU A 153 22.06 17.44 6.61
N TRP A 154 22.12 18.39 5.67
CA TRP A 154 21.15 18.51 4.57
C TRP A 154 21.10 17.29 3.63
N THR A 155 22.19 16.52 3.52
CA THR A 155 22.29 15.36 2.61
C THR A 155 21.68 14.08 3.19
N ILE A 156 21.60 13.96 4.52
CA ILE A 156 21.15 12.74 5.20
C ILE A 156 19.72 12.35 4.81
N PRO A 157 18.74 13.28 4.76
CA PRO A 157 17.40 12.95 4.26
C PRO A 157 17.39 12.41 2.84
N ILE A 158 18.28 12.91 1.96
CA ILE A 158 18.37 12.47 0.57
C ILE A 158 18.93 11.04 0.53
N GLU A 159 19.99 10.76 1.28
CA GLU A 159 20.57 9.42 1.38
C GLU A 159 19.56 8.39 1.91
N VAL A 160 18.84 8.73 2.98
CA VAL A 160 17.80 7.86 3.55
C VAL A 160 16.67 7.61 2.54
N ARG A 161 16.25 8.62 1.76
CA ARG A 161 15.27 8.44 0.67
C ARG A 161 15.78 7.47 -0.39
N CYS A 162 17.04 7.57 -0.82
CA CYS A 162 17.65 6.62 -1.76
C CYS A 162 17.60 5.19 -1.20
N TYR A 163 17.88 5.01 0.09
CA TYR A 163 17.81 3.69 0.74
C TYR A 163 16.40 3.12 0.77
N ILE A 164 15.40 3.95 1.06
CA ILE A 164 13.99 3.55 1.08
C ILE A 164 13.56 3.12 -0.32
N ILE A 165 13.86 3.92 -1.35
CA ILE A 165 13.52 3.60 -2.75
C ILE A 165 14.15 2.27 -3.16
N LEU A 166 15.43 2.06 -2.86
CA LEU A 166 16.11 0.80 -3.18
C LEU A 166 15.53 -0.38 -2.39
N ALA A 167 15.15 -0.20 -1.12
CA ALA A 167 14.51 -1.24 -0.32
C ALA A 167 13.13 -1.63 -0.87
N LEU A 168 12.34 -0.66 -1.32
CA LEU A 168 11.04 -0.89 -1.97
C LEU A 168 11.22 -1.60 -3.31
N ALA A 169 12.18 -1.17 -4.13
CA ALA A 169 12.57 -1.88 -5.36
C ALA A 169 12.97 -3.33 -5.06
N GLY A 170 13.71 -3.56 -3.98
CA GLY A 170 14.05 -4.89 -3.50
C GLY A 170 12.82 -5.71 -3.09
N LEU A 171 11.88 -5.11 -2.38
CA LEU A 171 10.66 -5.75 -1.86
C LEU A 171 9.74 -6.25 -2.98
N ILE A 172 9.55 -5.44 -4.04
CA ILE A 172 8.77 -5.82 -5.22
C ILE A 172 9.53 -6.77 -6.16
N GLY A 173 10.79 -7.09 -5.85
CA GLY A 173 11.62 -7.99 -6.65
C GLY A 173 12.30 -7.34 -7.85
N LEU A 174 12.23 -6.01 -8.03
CA LEU A 174 12.85 -5.28 -9.14
C LEU A 174 14.37 -5.52 -9.18
N LEU A 175 15.02 -5.57 -8.02
CA LEU A 175 16.47 -5.84 -7.91
C LEU A 175 16.87 -7.25 -8.36
N LYS A 176 15.93 -8.17 -8.60
CA LYS A 176 16.19 -9.50 -9.18
C LYS A 176 16.25 -9.45 -10.70
N HIS A 177 15.57 -8.48 -11.32
CA HIS A 177 15.41 -8.38 -12.77
C HIS A 177 16.32 -7.27 -13.32
N ARG A 178 17.59 -7.63 -13.59
CA ARG A 178 18.65 -6.69 -14.04
C ARG A 178 18.21 -5.75 -15.16
N LEU A 179 17.50 -6.27 -16.17
CA LEU A 179 17.10 -5.48 -17.34
C LEU A 179 16.07 -4.42 -16.95
N ILE A 180 15.04 -4.80 -16.18
CA ILE A 180 14.00 -3.88 -15.73
C ILE A 180 14.61 -2.79 -14.86
N LEU A 181 15.51 -3.15 -13.92
CA LEU A 181 16.21 -2.17 -13.09
C LEU A 181 17.01 -1.17 -13.93
N LEU A 182 17.81 -1.65 -14.88
CA LEU A 182 18.61 -0.80 -15.77
C LEU A 182 17.72 0.07 -16.66
N THR A 183 16.60 -0.44 -17.16
CA THR A 183 15.61 0.36 -17.90
C THR A 183 15.01 1.46 -17.02
N CYS A 184 14.66 1.18 -15.77
CA CYS A 184 14.17 2.20 -14.83
C CYS A 184 15.23 3.28 -14.56
N ILE A 185 16.51 2.89 -14.37
CA ILE A 185 17.62 3.83 -14.19
C ILE A 185 17.82 4.66 -15.45
N PHE A 186 17.74 4.04 -16.63
CA PHE A 186 17.84 4.73 -17.91
C PHE A 186 16.71 5.75 -18.10
N ILE A 187 15.46 5.39 -17.80
CA ILE A 187 14.32 6.32 -17.84
C ILE A 187 14.57 7.50 -16.90
N TYR A 188 15.06 7.24 -15.69
CA TYR A 188 15.39 8.29 -14.74
C TYR A 188 16.52 9.21 -15.26
N PHE A 189 17.58 8.65 -15.83
CA PHE A 189 18.67 9.42 -16.42
C PHE A 189 18.19 10.28 -17.59
N SER A 190 17.41 9.72 -18.51
CA SER A 190 16.84 10.47 -19.64
C SER A 190 15.97 11.65 -19.16
N TRP A 191 15.12 11.42 -18.16
CA TRP A 191 14.32 12.49 -17.55
C TRP A 191 15.19 13.53 -16.81
N PHE A 192 16.20 13.08 -16.05
CA PHE A 192 17.10 13.96 -15.32
C PHE A 192 17.89 14.85 -16.27
N LEU A 193 18.51 14.26 -17.29
CA LEU A 193 19.26 14.98 -18.32
C LEU A 193 18.36 16.00 -19.02
N ALA A 194 17.15 15.62 -19.45
CA ALA A 194 16.28 16.52 -20.22
C ALA A 194 15.62 17.65 -19.40
N ARG A 195 15.39 17.48 -18.09
CA ARG A 195 14.56 18.41 -17.30
C ARG A 195 15.25 19.02 -16.08
N ASN A 196 16.39 18.49 -15.65
CA ASN A 196 16.96 18.79 -14.33
C ASN A 196 18.48 18.93 -14.31
N ASN A 197 19.13 18.69 -15.44
CA ASN A 197 20.57 18.84 -15.55
C ASN A 197 20.92 20.31 -15.69
N ALA A 198 21.85 20.76 -14.85
CA ALA A 198 22.34 22.13 -14.83
C ALA A 198 22.96 22.56 -16.18
N ASP A 199 23.52 21.64 -16.97
CA ASP A 199 24.01 21.93 -18.32
C ASP A 199 22.89 22.47 -19.26
N LEU A 200 21.64 22.07 -19.04
CA LEU A 200 20.49 22.43 -19.87
C LEU A 200 19.55 23.43 -19.21
N THR A 201 19.43 23.39 -17.88
CA THR A 201 18.50 24.23 -17.12
C THR A 201 19.17 25.45 -16.47
N GLY A 202 20.50 25.47 -16.38
CA GLY A 202 21.27 26.48 -15.65
C GLY A 202 21.15 26.41 -14.12
N VAL A 203 20.40 25.44 -13.58
CA VAL A 203 20.12 25.34 -12.13
C VAL A 203 20.42 23.94 -11.61
N VAL A 204 21.22 23.86 -10.56
CA VAL A 204 21.57 22.60 -9.89
C VAL A 204 20.48 22.19 -8.91
N HIS A 205 19.80 21.08 -9.21
CA HIS A 205 18.85 20.45 -8.29
C HIS A 205 19.53 19.33 -7.49
N TYR A 206 20.25 19.70 -6.42
CA TYR A 206 21.08 18.78 -5.62
C TYR A 206 20.41 17.47 -5.23
N GLY A 207 19.14 17.48 -4.80
CA GLY A 207 18.43 16.25 -4.43
C GLY A 207 18.25 15.25 -5.58
N ARG A 208 18.04 15.75 -6.81
CA ARG A 208 17.88 14.94 -8.03
C ARG A 208 19.24 14.48 -8.55
N GLU A 209 20.21 15.38 -8.56
CA GLU A 209 21.57 15.09 -9.01
C GLU A 209 22.28 14.03 -8.13
N LEU A 210 22.24 14.18 -6.80
CA LEU A 210 22.81 13.20 -5.88
C LEU A 210 22.13 11.83 -6.00
N SER A 211 20.81 11.82 -6.28
CA SER A 211 20.09 10.58 -6.58
C SER A 211 20.57 9.94 -7.88
N ALA A 212 20.91 10.73 -8.91
CA ALA A 212 21.50 10.23 -10.15
C ALA A 212 22.87 9.57 -9.90
N PHE A 213 23.74 10.22 -9.12
CA PHE A 213 25.03 9.67 -8.70
C PHE A 213 24.89 8.35 -7.92
N PHE A 214 23.90 8.25 -7.02
CA PHE A 214 23.57 7.01 -6.31
C PHE A 214 23.08 5.90 -7.24
N LEU A 215 22.21 6.23 -8.19
CA LEU A 215 21.71 5.26 -9.17
C LEU A 215 22.81 4.83 -10.15
N ALA A 216 23.77 5.70 -10.48
CA ALA A 216 24.95 5.35 -11.26
C ALA A 216 25.79 4.29 -10.52
N GLY A 217 26.04 4.47 -9.22
CA GLY A 217 26.68 3.45 -8.38
C GLY A 217 25.91 2.13 -8.35
N THR A 218 24.58 2.19 -8.27
CA THR A 218 23.69 1.01 -8.30
C THR A 218 23.75 0.27 -9.65
N ALA A 219 23.77 1.01 -10.76
CA ALA A 219 23.91 0.46 -12.11
C ALA A 219 25.27 -0.21 -12.28
N LEU A 220 26.35 0.42 -11.81
CA LEU A 220 27.70 -0.14 -11.85
C LEU A 220 27.81 -1.43 -11.05
N HIS A 221 27.14 -1.54 -9.90
CA HIS A 221 27.08 -2.81 -9.18
C HIS A 221 26.31 -3.88 -9.95
N THR A 222 25.19 -3.52 -10.58
CA THR A 222 24.38 -4.45 -11.39
C THR A 222 25.15 -4.96 -12.62
N LEU A 223 26.04 -4.12 -13.17
CA LEU A 223 26.90 -4.42 -14.31
C LEU A 223 28.30 -4.91 -13.90
N GLU A 224 28.55 -5.18 -12.62
CA GLU A 224 29.86 -5.58 -12.07
C GLU A 224 30.48 -6.74 -12.83
N THR A 225 29.67 -7.76 -13.16
CA THR A 225 30.14 -8.92 -13.94
C THR A 225 30.59 -8.59 -15.36
N ASN A 226 30.10 -7.49 -15.95
CA ASN A 226 30.43 -7.08 -17.32
C ASN A 226 31.70 -6.24 -17.36
N TRP A 227 31.78 -5.21 -16.53
CA TRP A 227 32.93 -4.28 -16.56
C TRP A 227 34.17 -4.87 -15.88
N SER A 228 34.02 -5.72 -14.86
CA SER A 228 35.17 -6.40 -14.23
C SER A 228 35.89 -7.37 -15.16
N ARG A 229 35.19 -7.96 -16.15
CA ARG A 229 35.79 -8.85 -17.16
C ARG A 229 36.60 -8.09 -18.21
N ARG A 230 36.24 -6.85 -18.52
CA ARG A 230 36.89 -6.02 -19.56
C ARG A 230 37.13 -4.59 -19.06
N PRO A 231 37.91 -4.39 -17.98
CA PRO A 231 38.02 -3.10 -17.32
C PRO A 231 38.61 -2.01 -18.22
N GLY A 232 39.61 -2.35 -19.06
CA GLY A 232 40.23 -1.40 -19.99
C GLY A 232 39.26 -0.89 -21.06
N LEU A 233 38.42 -1.77 -21.61
CA LEU A 233 37.40 -1.39 -22.59
C LEU A 233 36.38 -0.41 -21.98
N TRP A 234 35.87 -0.74 -20.79
CA TRP A 234 34.91 0.12 -20.09
C TRP A 234 35.53 1.45 -19.69
N ALA A 235 36.75 1.45 -19.17
CA ALA A 235 37.50 2.67 -18.85
C ALA A 235 37.70 3.53 -20.11
N GLY A 236 38.10 2.94 -21.23
CA GLY A 236 38.27 3.64 -22.50
C GLY A 236 36.98 4.25 -23.02
N VAL A 237 35.89 3.47 -23.08
CA VAL A 237 34.58 3.95 -23.56
C VAL A 237 34.04 5.07 -22.66
N ILE A 238 34.12 4.92 -21.33
CA ILE A 238 33.63 5.93 -20.40
C ILE A 238 34.53 7.18 -20.43
N ALA A 239 35.85 7.03 -20.56
CA ALA A 239 36.76 8.15 -20.71
C ALA A 239 36.47 8.94 -22.00
N ILE A 240 36.27 8.25 -23.13
CA ILE A 240 35.92 8.88 -24.41
C ILE A 240 34.56 9.59 -24.30
N ALA A 241 33.54 8.94 -23.73
CA ALA A 241 32.23 9.56 -23.54
C ALA A 241 32.30 10.79 -22.62
N THR A 242 33.11 10.73 -21.55
CA THR A 242 33.37 11.86 -20.65
C THR A 242 34.08 13.00 -21.39
N ALA A 243 35.11 12.70 -22.18
CA ALA A 243 35.86 13.70 -22.95
C ALA A 243 34.99 14.37 -24.03
N ILE A 244 34.16 13.60 -24.75
CA ILE A 244 33.24 14.14 -25.75
C ILE A 244 32.22 15.07 -25.10
N THR A 245 31.55 14.60 -24.02
CA THR A 245 30.55 15.41 -23.31
C THR A 245 31.15 16.67 -22.68
N TRP A 246 32.38 16.58 -22.18
CA TRP A 246 33.13 17.73 -21.70
C TRP A 246 33.46 18.74 -22.83
N ALA A 247 33.87 18.26 -24.00
CA ALA A 247 34.24 19.11 -25.13
C ALA A 247 33.06 19.91 -25.71
N ILE A 248 31.83 19.40 -25.56
CA ILE A 248 30.59 20.09 -25.96
C ILE A 248 29.96 20.90 -24.81
N ASP A 249 30.74 21.21 -23.76
CA ASP A 249 30.37 22.01 -22.59
C ASP A 249 29.24 21.42 -21.70
N LEU A 250 28.94 20.12 -21.85
CA LEU A 250 28.02 19.40 -20.94
C LEU A 250 28.78 18.86 -19.73
N ARG A 251 29.30 19.77 -18.90
CA ARG A 251 30.27 19.45 -17.84
C ARG A 251 29.66 18.66 -16.68
N HIS A 252 28.42 18.96 -16.26
CA HIS A 252 27.73 18.17 -15.22
C HIS A 252 27.42 16.77 -15.72
N THR A 253 27.04 16.63 -16.98
CA THR A 253 26.83 15.34 -17.65
C THR A 253 28.11 14.53 -17.71
N ALA A 254 29.23 15.15 -18.08
CA ALA A 254 30.54 14.52 -18.14
C ALA A 254 30.93 13.96 -16.76
N LEU A 255 30.69 14.71 -15.68
CA LEU A 255 30.92 14.23 -14.32
C LEU A 255 30.02 13.04 -13.97
N LEU A 256 28.73 13.07 -14.31
CA LEU A 256 27.81 11.95 -14.05
C LEU A 256 28.22 10.67 -14.80
N ILE A 257 28.81 10.79 -15.98
CA ILE A 257 29.29 9.65 -16.78
C ILE A 257 30.60 9.11 -16.22
N GLY A 258 31.60 9.98 -16.04
CA GLY A 258 32.97 9.58 -15.73
C GLY A 258 33.18 9.24 -14.25
N LEU A 259 32.77 10.14 -13.35
CA LEU A 259 33.10 10.08 -11.93
C LEU A 259 32.66 8.77 -11.26
N PRO A 260 31.41 8.27 -11.46
CA PRO A 260 30.98 7.03 -10.82
C PRO A 260 31.85 5.84 -11.16
N PHE A 261 32.21 5.69 -12.44
CA PHE A 261 33.00 4.54 -12.88
C PHE A 261 34.40 4.55 -12.27
N PHE A 262 35.12 5.68 -12.33
CA PHE A 262 36.49 5.75 -11.80
C PHE A 262 36.54 5.60 -10.29
N ILE A 263 35.58 6.17 -9.55
CA ILE A 263 35.48 6.03 -8.10
C ILE A 263 35.20 4.57 -7.70
N ILE A 264 34.24 3.90 -8.35
CA ILE A 264 33.93 2.49 -8.06
C ILE A 264 35.08 1.58 -8.51
N TYR A 265 35.66 1.85 -9.68
CA TYR A 265 36.80 1.10 -10.20
C TYR A 265 37.98 1.18 -9.23
N PHE A 266 38.37 2.37 -8.77
CA PHE A 266 39.45 2.53 -7.80
C PHE A 266 39.08 1.96 -6.42
N GLY A 267 37.84 2.17 -5.96
CA GLY A 267 37.33 1.69 -4.68
C GLY A 267 37.29 0.17 -4.55
N THR A 268 37.05 -0.54 -5.65
CA THR A 268 37.05 -2.01 -5.70
C THR A 268 38.44 -2.63 -5.76
N ARG A 269 39.50 -1.86 -6.03
CA ARG A 269 40.89 -2.35 -6.02
C ARG A 269 41.44 -2.50 -4.60
N SER A 270 42.46 -3.34 -4.48
CA SER A 270 43.20 -3.60 -3.23
C SER A 270 44.63 -3.06 -3.36
N THR A 271 44.80 -1.74 -3.27
CA THR A 271 46.13 -1.15 -3.42
C THR A 271 46.89 -1.30 -2.10
N PRO A 272 48.16 -1.77 -2.11
CA PRO A 272 49.01 -1.76 -0.92
C PRO A 272 49.02 -0.37 -0.26
N PHE A 273 49.09 -0.33 1.08
CA PHE A 273 48.97 0.89 1.91
C PHE A 273 47.59 1.55 1.93
N ILE A 274 46.94 1.80 0.79
CA ILE A 274 45.61 2.45 0.73
C ILE A 274 44.53 1.59 1.38
N ARG A 275 44.54 0.27 1.12
CA ARG A 275 43.61 -0.68 1.76
C ARG A 275 43.73 -0.74 3.29
N LYS A 276 44.84 -0.23 3.85
CA LYS A 276 45.07 -0.18 5.31
C LYS A 276 44.47 1.06 5.96
N ALA A 277 43.97 2.05 5.20
CA ALA A 277 43.38 3.26 5.78
C ALA A 277 42.24 2.96 6.79
N GLY A 278 41.44 1.92 6.52
CA GLY A 278 40.37 1.47 7.42
C GLY A 278 40.83 0.57 8.59
N GLN A 279 42.14 0.30 8.75
CA GLN A 279 42.64 -0.66 9.75
C GLN A 279 42.30 -0.25 11.19
N TRP A 280 42.19 1.05 11.45
CA TRP A 280 41.82 1.60 12.75
C TRP A 280 40.33 1.93 12.86
N GLY A 281 39.56 1.83 11.77
CA GLY A 281 38.14 2.17 11.75
C GLY A 281 37.75 3.07 10.58
N ASP A 282 36.46 3.39 10.50
CA ASP A 282 35.90 4.31 9.51
C ASP A 282 35.35 5.57 10.19
N PRO A 283 36.19 6.62 10.40
CA PRO A 283 35.75 7.86 11.02
C PRO A 283 34.99 8.77 10.05
N SER A 284 34.83 8.40 8.77
CA SER A 284 34.39 9.35 7.73
C SER A 284 33.01 9.94 8.03
N TYR A 285 32.10 9.13 8.59
CA TYR A 285 30.76 9.56 8.91
C TYR A 285 30.73 10.51 10.11
N GLY A 286 31.49 10.20 11.17
CA GLY A 286 31.70 11.11 12.30
C GLY A 286 32.30 12.43 11.86
N MET A 287 33.35 12.41 11.03
CA MET A 287 33.97 13.63 10.50
C MET A 287 32.95 14.49 9.76
N TYR A 288 32.15 13.88 8.89
CA TYR A 288 31.09 14.58 8.14
C TYR A 288 30.05 15.23 9.06
N LEU A 289 29.62 14.55 10.13
CA LEU A 289 28.58 15.05 11.04
C LEU A 289 29.09 16.16 11.98
N PHE A 290 30.31 16.02 12.50
CA PHE A 290 30.83 16.90 13.56
C PHE A 290 31.65 18.09 13.02
N ALA A 291 32.14 18.04 11.78
CA ALA A 291 33.01 19.09 11.22
C ALA A 291 32.41 20.49 11.37
N PHE A 292 31.21 20.70 10.84
CA PHE A 292 30.59 22.02 10.76
C PHE A 292 30.42 22.73 12.12
N PRO A 293 29.80 22.10 13.16
CA PRO A 293 29.65 22.76 14.45
C PRO A 293 30.98 22.96 15.19
N ILE A 294 31.96 22.06 15.00
CA ILE A 294 33.31 22.24 15.57
C ILE A 294 34.02 23.43 14.92
N GLN A 295 33.97 23.53 13.60
CA GLN A 295 34.56 24.64 12.84
C GLN A 295 33.95 25.98 13.26
N GLN A 296 32.62 26.07 13.31
CA GLN A 296 31.92 27.27 13.79
C GLN A 296 32.34 27.68 15.21
N THR A 297 32.51 26.70 16.11
CA THR A 297 32.95 26.96 17.50
C THR A 297 34.39 27.47 17.56
N ILE A 298 35.30 26.87 16.80
CA ILE A 298 36.71 27.30 16.73
C ILE A 298 36.83 28.69 16.12
N ILE A 299 36.07 28.95 15.05
CA ILE A 299 36.05 30.25 14.37
C ILE A 299 35.52 31.34 15.32
N LEU A 300 34.45 31.05 16.09
CA LEU A 300 33.90 32.00 17.07
C LEU A 300 34.95 32.50 18.08
N GLN A 301 35.86 31.62 18.50
CA GLN A 301 36.80 31.92 19.59
C GLN A 301 38.18 32.39 19.10
N LEU A 302 38.64 31.91 17.95
CA LEU A 302 40.04 32.04 17.51
C LEU A 302 40.21 32.74 16.15
N PHE A 303 39.14 33.02 15.42
CA PHE A 303 39.21 33.76 14.17
C PHE A 303 38.82 35.24 14.41
N PRO A 304 39.56 36.23 13.86
CA PRO A 304 40.65 36.11 12.87
C PRO A 304 42.06 35.94 13.46
N SER A 305 42.24 35.92 14.79
CA SER A 305 43.58 35.99 15.42
C SER A 305 44.53 34.84 15.09
N TRP A 306 44.02 33.60 14.92
CA TRP A 306 44.79 32.43 14.51
C TRP A 306 44.84 32.21 12.99
N GLY A 307 44.21 33.11 12.22
CA GLY A 307 44.12 33.02 10.76
C GLY A 307 43.34 31.81 10.24
N PHE A 308 43.31 31.69 8.92
CA PHE A 308 42.63 30.60 8.22
C PHE A 308 43.31 29.23 8.50
N GLU A 309 44.62 29.15 8.29
CA GLU A 309 45.40 27.92 8.42
C GLU A 309 45.37 27.37 9.86
N GLY A 310 45.57 28.23 10.85
CA GLY A 310 45.59 27.83 12.26
C GLY A 310 44.24 27.27 12.73
N THR A 311 43.14 27.94 12.35
CA THR A 311 41.78 27.47 12.67
C THR A 311 41.39 26.22 11.88
N LEU A 312 41.83 26.08 10.63
CA LEU A 312 41.58 24.89 9.81
C LEU A 312 42.27 23.66 10.40
N LEU A 313 43.57 23.77 10.72
CA LEU A 313 44.33 22.66 11.30
C LEU A 313 43.73 22.23 12.63
N LEU A 314 43.43 23.18 13.52
CA LEU A 314 42.81 22.86 14.80
C LEU A 314 41.45 22.17 14.62
N ALA A 315 40.61 22.68 13.70
CA ALA A 315 39.33 22.06 13.41
C ALA A 315 39.48 20.66 12.83
N PHE A 316 40.39 20.47 11.87
CA PHE A 316 40.67 19.18 11.26
C PHE A 316 41.07 18.14 12.31
N PHE A 317 42.10 18.43 13.13
CA PHE A 317 42.55 17.50 14.16
C PHE A 317 41.48 17.22 15.22
N THR A 318 40.78 18.26 15.69
CA THR A 318 39.74 18.12 16.70
C THR A 318 38.57 17.29 16.18
N THR A 319 38.09 17.57 14.96
CA THR A 319 37.02 16.81 14.32
C THR A 319 37.44 15.37 14.07
N THR A 320 38.64 15.11 13.56
CA THR A 320 39.13 13.74 13.32
C THR A 320 39.23 12.96 14.63
N LEU A 321 39.76 13.56 15.70
CA LEU A 321 39.84 12.91 17.01
C LEU A 321 38.45 12.54 17.54
N LEU A 322 37.51 13.49 17.55
CA LEU A 322 36.14 13.25 18.00
C LEU A 322 35.40 12.24 17.12
N ALA A 323 35.66 12.23 15.81
CA ALA A 323 35.11 11.24 14.89
C ALA A 323 35.62 9.82 15.20
N TYR A 324 36.90 9.65 15.54
CA TYR A 324 37.42 8.36 15.99
C TYR A 324 36.82 7.93 17.35
N ILE A 325 36.66 8.86 18.29
CA ILE A 325 36.00 8.59 19.58
C ILE A 325 34.56 8.12 19.33
N SER A 326 33.80 8.83 18.48
CA SER A 326 32.45 8.45 18.08
C SER A 326 32.42 7.08 17.39
N TRP A 327 33.36 6.82 16.49
CA TRP A 327 33.45 5.53 15.81
C TRP A 327 33.64 4.38 16.80
N HIS A 328 34.59 4.49 17.73
CA HIS A 328 34.90 3.41 18.68
C HIS A 328 33.86 3.28 19.81
N GLY A 329 33.34 4.40 20.29
CA GLY A 329 32.38 4.46 21.40
C GLY A 329 30.94 4.15 20.98
N LEU A 330 30.52 4.61 19.80
CA LEU A 330 29.14 4.48 19.33
C LEU A 330 29.06 3.59 18.09
N GLU A 331 29.51 4.06 16.93
CA GLU A 331 29.20 3.40 15.65
C GLU A 331 29.64 1.94 15.63
N LYS A 332 30.89 1.64 15.96
CA LYS A 332 31.43 0.27 15.99
C LYS A 332 30.65 -0.62 16.94
N GLN A 333 30.17 -0.11 18.07
CA GLN A 333 29.38 -0.89 19.03
C GLN A 333 27.99 -1.20 18.48
N PHE A 334 27.30 -0.19 17.92
CA PHE A 334 25.99 -0.39 17.31
C PHE A 334 26.05 -1.31 16.09
N LEU A 335 27.12 -1.24 15.29
CA LEU A 335 27.32 -2.12 14.14
C LEU A 335 27.57 -3.59 14.54
N LYS A 336 27.91 -3.91 15.79
CA LYS A 336 27.97 -5.30 16.28
C LYS A 336 26.59 -5.97 16.30
N PHE A 337 25.52 -5.19 16.45
CA PHE A 337 24.13 -5.69 16.41
C PHE A 337 23.62 -5.93 14.99
N LYS A 338 24.47 -5.81 13.96
CA LYS A 338 24.08 -6.11 12.57
C LYS A 338 23.55 -7.54 12.45
N PRO A 339 22.35 -7.73 11.90
CA PRO A 339 21.81 -9.07 11.70
C PRO A 339 22.62 -9.81 10.61
N THR A 340 23.10 -11.01 10.94
CA THR A 340 23.79 -11.92 9.99
C THR A 340 22.85 -13.01 9.49
N THR A 341 23.19 -13.63 8.35
CA THR A 341 22.45 -14.76 7.77
C THR A 341 22.49 -16.01 8.66
N LYS A 342 23.58 -16.19 9.42
CA LYS A 342 23.78 -17.29 10.37
C LYS A 342 23.02 -17.11 11.68
N ASN A 343 22.83 -15.88 12.13
CA ASN A 343 21.88 -15.62 13.21
C ASN A 343 20.48 -15.88 12.66
N LYS A 344 19.84 -16.96 13.13
CA LYS A 344 18.39 -17.15 13.04
C LYS A 344 17.74 -15.90 13.65
N ALA A 345 17.50 -14.95 12.76
CA ALA A 345 16.66 -13.79 12.89
C ALA A 345 16.85 -12.96 14.18
N LEU A 346 17.66 -11.90 14.08
CA LEU A 346 17.18 -10.58 14.53
C LEU A 346 16.13 -10.07 13.51
N SER A 347 15.12 -10.88 13.19
CA SER A 347 13.78 -10.35 12.98
C SER A 347 13.40 -9.72 14.29
N PHE A 348 12.62 -8.64 14.31
CA PHE A 348 11.91 -8.20 15.52
C PHE A 348 11.28 -9.44 16.22
N PRO A 349 11.90 -10.04 17.26
CA PRO A 349 11.57 -11.41 17.63
C PRO A 349 10.67 -11.45 18.87
N LEU A 350 10.54 -10.33 19.58
CA LEU A 350 9.75 -10.30 20.81
C LEU A 350 8.25 -10.46 20.53
N THR A 351 7.72 -10.00 19.40
CA THR A 351 6.31 -10.23 19.04
C THR A 351 6.10 -11.48 18.20
N PHE A 352 6.91 -11.76 17.18
CA PHE A 352 6.67 -12.89 16.28
C PHE A 352 7.04 -14.25 16.86
N ASN A 353 8.17 -14.38 17.58
CA ASN A 353 8.51 -15.64 18.22
C ASN A 353 7.57 -15.90 19.40
N PHE A 354 7.19 -14.87 20.16
CA PHE A 354 6.16 -14.96 21.20
C PHE A 354 4.79 -15.35 20.64
N LEU A 355 4.33 -14.72 19.55
CA LEU A 355 3.12 -15.11 18.83
C LEU A 355 3.25 -16.55 18.33
N LYS A 356 4.42 -16.97 17.84
CA LYS A 356 4.63 -18.34 17.36
C LYS A 356 4.57 -19.37 18.49
N THR A 357 5.32 -19.19 19.58
CA THR A 357 5.31 -20.12 20.73
C THR A 357 3.95 -20.14 21.42
N LYS A 358 3.34 -18.97 21.68
CA LYS A 358 2.01 -18.89 22.28
C LYS A 358 0.95 -19.48 21.35
N ASN A 359 1.01 -19.23 20.05
CA ASN A 359 0.06 -19.81 19.08
C ASN A 359 0.14 -21.34 19.00
N GLN A 360 1.34 -21.92 19.11
CA GLN A 360 1.50 -23.39 19.12
C GLN A 360 0.84 -24.05 20.32
N GLN A 361 0.68 -23.34 21.45
CA GLN A 361 0.01 -23.82 22.65
C GLN A 361 -1.53 -23.70 22.59
N LEU A 362 -2.07 -22.86 21.70
CA LEU A 362 -3.51 -22.60 21.63
C LEU A 362 -4.26 -23.64 20.78
N THR A 363 -5.41 -24.08 21.27
CA THR A 363 -6.36 -24.88 20.48
C THR A 363 -7.02 -24.03 19.38
N ASN A 364 -7.58 -24.68 18.36
CA ASN A 364 -8.31 -23.96 17.30
C ASN A 364 -9.48 -23.11 17.84
N LEU A 365 -10.17 -23.61 18.87
CA LEU A 365 -11.26 -22.87 19.52
C LEU A 365 -10.72 -21.65 20.27
N GLN A 366 -9.62 -21.79 21.02
CA GLN A 366 -9.02 -20.66 21.72
C GLN A 366 -8.54 -19.58 20.74
N ARG A 367 -7.88 -19.96 19.63
CA ARG A 367 -7.46 -18.99 18.58
C ARG A 367 -8.66 -18.22 18.03
N PHE A 368 -9.74 -18.92 17.73
CA PHE A 368 -10.99 -18.31 17.27
C PHE A 368 -11.56 -17.34 18.31
N LEU A 369 -11.69 -17.76 19.56
CA LEU A 369 -12.25 -16.93 20.64
C LEU A 369 -11.41 -15.69 20.91
N TYR A 370 -10.07 -15.81 20.95
CA TYR A 370 -9.19 -14.65 21.12
C TYR A 370 -9.32 -13.65 19.98
N LEU A 371 -9.35 -14.13 18.74
CA LEU A 371 -9.54 -13.25 17.58
C LEU A 371 -10.93 -12.63 17.56
N LEU A 372 -11.96 -13.38 17.95
CA LEU A 372 -13.31 -12.87 18.05
C LEU A 372 -13.38 -11.74 19.08
N ILE A 373 -12.80 -11.92 20.27
CA ILE A 373 -12.75 -10.88 21.31
C ILE A 373 -12.03 -9.62 20.78
N ILE A 374 -10.87 -9.79 20.13
CA ILE A 374 -10.08 -8.67 19.58
C ILE A 374 -10.88 -7.92 18.49
N LEU A 375 -11.48 -8.65 17.55
CA LEU A 375 -12.26 -8.07 16.46
C LEU A 375 -13.52 -7.40 16.99
N SER A 376 -14.28 -8.07 17.86
CA SER A 376 -15.46 -7.51 18.51
C SER A 376 -15.12 -6.25 19.28
N PHE A 377 -14.03 -6.22 20.04
CA PHE A 377 -13.61 -5.02 20.76
C PHE A 377 -13.33 -3.85 19.82
N ALA A 378 -12.57 -4.07 18.73
CA ALA A 378 -12.30 -3.03 17.74
C ALA A 378 -13.59 -2.54 17.04
N TYR A 379 -14.47 -3.46 16.70
CA TYR A 379 -15.75 -3.19 16.05
C TYR A 379 -16.69 -2.43 16.99
N THR A 380 -16.70 -2.74 18.28
CA THR A 380 -17.46 -1.99 19.30
C THR A 380 -16.90 -0.58 19.49
N ILE A 381 -15.57 -0.40 19.51
CA ILE A 381 -14.98 0.96 19.56
C ILE A 381 -15.45 1.78 18.36
N TRP A 382 -15.46 1.18 17.17
CA TRP A 382 -15.96 1.84 15.97
C TRP A 382 -17.46 2.15 16.07
N MET A 383 -18.27 1.19 16.52
CA MET A 383 -19.70 1.38 16.72
C MET A 383 -20.01 2.53 17.70
N ILE A 384 -19.25 2.64 18.79
CA ILE A 384 -19.35 3.76 19.73
C ILE A 384 -18.99 5.08 19.02
N ALA A 385 -17.98 5.06 18.15
CA ALA A 385 -17.58 6.24 17.39
C ALA A 385 -18.67 6.72 16.42
N CYS A 386 -19.39 5.81 15.77
CA CYS A 386 -20.41 6.14 14.77
C CYS A 386 -21.85 5.99 15.27
N TRP A 387 -22.10 5.91 16.58
CA TRP A 387 -23.42 5.59 17.15
C TRP A 387 -24.57 6.45 16.57
N PRO A 388 -25.74 5.85 16.22
CA PRO A 388 -26.13 4.44 16.34
C PRO A 388 -25.68 3.55 15.17
N GLY A 389 -24.77 4.04 14.33
CA GLY A 389 -24.28 3.39 13.13
C GLY A 389 -24.24 4.35 11.95
N VAL A 390 -23.76 3.87 10.80
CA VAL A 390 -23.69 4.68 9.58
C VAL A 390 -24.97 4.50 8.76
N LEU A 391 -25.66 5.60 8.50
CA LEU A 391 -26.90 5.61 7.73
C LEU A 391 -26.72 6.43 6.45
N GLY A 392 -27.28 6.01 5.33
CA GLY A 392 -27.42 6.85 4.14
C GLY A 392 -28.77 6.66 3.46
N GLN A 393 -28.91 7.08 2.20
CA GLN A 393 -30.19 7.01 1.49
C GLN A 393 -30.76 5.59 1.40
N ASP A 394 -29.91 4.60 1.16
CA ASP A 394 -30.30 3.18 1.19
C ASP A 394 -30.82 2.71 2.56
N SER A 395 -30.29 3.28 3.64
CA SER A 395 -30.76 3.01 5.00
C SER A 395 -32.11 3.65 5.24
N LEU A 396 -32.28 4.90 4.81
CA LEU A 396 -33.56 5.61 4.87
C LEU A 396 -34.64 4.84 4.10
N ALA A 397 -34.35 4.40 2.87
CA ALA A 397 -35.29 3.68 2.03
C ALA A 397 -35.79 2.38 2.69
N ILE A 398 -34.91 1.58 3.29
CA ILE A 398 -35.31 0.34 3.95
C ILE A 398 -36.04 0.58 5.27
N MET A 399 -35.65 1.62 6.03
CA MET A 399 -36.33 2.00 7.27
C MET A 399 -37.73 2.54 6.99
N LEU A 400 -37.90 3.39 5.97
CA LEU A 400 -39.22 3.88 5.55
C LEU A 400 -40.13 2.74 5.14
N GLU A 401 -39.65 1.77 4.38
CA GLU A 401 -40.46 0.60 4.01
C GLU A 401 -40.98 -0.16 5.25
N VAL A 402 -40.15 -0.29 6.30
CA VAL A 402 -40.57 -0.89 7.58
C VAL A 402 -41.56 0.01 8.32
N ASP A 403 -41.26 1.30 8.42
CA ASP A 403 -42.05 2.28 9.18
C ASP A 403 -43.44 2.55 8.59
N THR A 404 -43.57 2.46 7.26
CA THR A 404 -44.81 2.74 6.52
C THR A 404 -45.61 1.48 6.20
N ASP A 405 -45.24 0.34 6.76
CA ASP A 405 -45.84 -0.97 6.44
C ASP A 405 -45.95 -1.19 4.92
N ARG A 406 -44.84 -0.93 4.21
CA ARG A 406 -44.66 -1.12 2.76
C ARG A 406 -45.46 -0.22 1.82
N SER A 407 -46.07 0.88 2.28
CA SER A 407 -46.57 1.91 1.35
C SER A 407 -45.44 2.52 0.50
N PHE A 408 -44.22 2.60 1.05
CA PHE A 408 -42.99 2.89 0.33
C PHE A 408 -42.22 1.60 -0.02
N SER A 409 -41.63 1.53 -1.21
CA SER A 409 -40.83 0.37 -1.65
C SER A 409 -39.35 0.74 -1.83
N SER A 410 -38.47 0.11 -1.05
CA SER A 410 -37.01 0.32 -1.12
C SER A 410 -36.33 -0.30 -2.34
N GLY A 411 -37.01 -1.20 -3.07
CA GLY A 411 -36.41 -1.97 -4.17
C GLY A 411 -35.33 -2.98 -3.75
N LYS A 412 -35.09 -3.18 -2.44
CA LYS A 412 -34.10 -4.14 -1.92
C LYS A 412 -34.63 -5.60 -1.93
N PRO A 413 -33.75 -6.62 -1.87
CA PRO A 413 -34.19 -8.02 -1.83
C PRO A 413 -35.15 -8.33 -0.67
N PRO A 414 -36.14 -9.23 -0.85
CA PRO A 414 -37.11 -9.57 0.20
C PRO A 414 -36.47 -10.06 1.49
N PHE A 415 -35.38 -10.83 1.41
CA PHE A 415 -34.62 -11.27 2.58
C PHE A 415 -34.03 -10.09 3.37
N TRP A 416 -33.49 -9.08 2.67
CA TRP A 416 -32.94 -7.89 3.33
C TRP A 416 -34.02 -7.08 4.03
N TYR A 417 -35.21 -6.98 3.45
CA TYR A 417 -36.36 -6.38 4.11
C TYR A 417 -36.79 -7.18 5.35
N ALA A 418 -36.99 -8.50 5.23
CA ALA A 418 -37.36 -9.36 6.35
C ALA A 418 -36.38 -9.26 7.52
N TYR A 419 -35.09 -9.21 7.22
CA TYR A 419 -34.03 -9.00 8.20
C TYR A 419 -34.19 -7.68 8.98
N ASN A 420 -34.49 -6.58 8.30
CA ASN A 420 -34.72 -5.28 8.93
C ASN A 420 -36.08 -5.21 9.64
N LEU A 421 -37.12 -5.87 9.12
CA LEU A 421 -38.42 -5.97 9.78
C LEU A 421 -38.30 -6.67 11.14
N ILE A 422 -37.54 -7.77 11.21
CA ILE A 422 -37.34 -8.54 12.45
C ILE A 422 -36.47 -7.79 13.46
N LEU A 423 -35.42 -7.09 13.00
CA LEU A 423 -34.46 -6.45 13.93
C LEU A 423 -34.77 -4.99 14.20
N TYR A 424 -34.93 -4.17 13.17
CA TYR A 424 -35.31 -2.77 13.34
C TYR A 424 -36.79 -2.63 13.67
N GLY A 425 -37.69 -3.33 12.96
CA GLY A 425 -39.14 -3.21 13.17
C GLY A 425 -39.60 -3.66 14.55
N THR A 426 -39.01 -4.72 15.12
CA THR A 426 -39.37 -5.19 16.48
C THR A 426 -38.86 -4.28 17.59
N TRP A 427 -37.66 -3.71 17.45
CA TRP A 427 -37.02 -2.96 18.53
C TRP A 427 -37.15 -1.44 18.39
N GLY A 428 -37.44 -0.92 17.19
CA GLY A 428 -37.40 0.51 16.88
C GLY A 428 -36.00 1.14 16.89
N LEU A 429 -34.95 0.31 17.04
CA LEU A 429 -33.56 0.73 17.23
C LEU A 429 -32.70 0.36 16.01
N THR A 430 -32.07 1.35 15.39
CA THR A 430 -31.17 1.20 14.23
C THR A 430 -29.87 0.47 14.55
N GLU A 431 -29.37 0.59 15.77
CA GLU A 431 -28.13 -0.06 16.18
C GLU A 431 -28.27 -1.60 16.23
N VAL A 432 -29.46 -2.15 16.44
CA VAL A 432 -29.70 -3.60 16.60
C VAL A 432 -29.32 -4.40 15.34
N PRO A 433 -29.88 -4.11 14.15
CA PRO A 433 -29.43 -4.79 12.92
C PRO A 433 -27.95 -4.55 12.62
N ILE A 434 -27.43 -3.35 12.89
CA ILE A 434 -26.01 -3.04 12.62
C ILE A 434 -25.10 -3.86 13.52
N MET A 435 -25.38 -3.96 14.82
CA MET A 435 -24.62 -4.80 15.75
C MET A 435 -24.62 -6.27 15.34
N PHE A 436 -25.76 -6.80 14.85
CA PHE A 436 -25.82 -8.17 14.36
C PHE A 436 -24.94 -8.38 13.11
N GLN A 437 -24.93 -7.43 12.17
CA GLN A 437 -24.05 -7.47 10.99
C GLN A 437 -22.57 -7.41 11.38
N MET A 438 -22.21 -6.50 12.29
CA MET A 438 -20.85 -6.37 12.80
C MET A 438 -20.38 -7.64 13.51
N ALA A 439 -21.25 -8.25 14.32
CA ALA A 439 -20.97 -9.52 14.99
C ALA A 439 -20.75 -10.66 13.97
N LEU A 440 -21.60 -10.78 12.95
CA LEU A 440 -21.41 -11.76 11.88
C LEU A 440 -20.07 -11.55 11.16
N CYS A 441 -19.75 -10.31 10.81
CA CYS A 441 -18.49 -9.98 10.15
C CYS A 441 -17.27 -10.34 11.01
N ALA A 442 -17.32 -10.04 12.32
CA ALA A 442 -16.27 -10.39 13.27
C ALA A 442 -16.10 -11.91 13.40
N ILE A 443 -17.20 -12.68 13.46
CA ILE A 443 -17.18 -14.15 13.50
C ILE A 443 -16.51 -14.73 12.25
N VAL A 444 -16.89 -14.24 11.06
CA VAL A 444 -16.32 -14.71 9.80
C VAL A 444 -14.82 -14.39 9.71
N CYS A 445 -14.43 -13.16 10.02
CA CYS A 445 -13.03 -12.75 10.04
C CYS A 445 -12.23 -13.58 11.05
N ALA A 446 -12.73 -13.76 12.28
CA ALA A 446 -12.08 -14.56 13.32
C ALA A 446 -11.88 -16.01 12.87
N ARG A 447 -12.87 -16.58 12.18
CA ARG A 447 -12.82 -17.94 11.64
C ARG A 447 -11.69 -18.12 10.64
N VAL A 448 -11.63 -17.24 9.63
CA VAL A 448 -10.64 -17.33 8.55
C VAL A 448 -9.23 -17.03 9.08
N LEU A 449 -9.09 -15.98 9.89
CA LEU A 449 -7.81 -15.59 10.50
C LEU A 449 -7.30 -16.65 11.48
N GLY A 450 -8.20 -17.26 12.26
CA GLY A 450 -7.86 -18.36 13.18
C GLY A 450 -7.36 -19.59 12.43
N TRP A 451 -7.93 -19.87 11.26
CA TRP A 451 -7.43 -20.92 10.36
C TRP A 451 -6.05 -20.56 9.79
N MET A 452 -5.80 -19.31 9.37
CA MET A 452 -4.48 -18.89 8.91
C MET A 452 -3.41 -19.04 10.00
N LEU A 453 -3.73 -18.70 11.24
CA LEU A 453 -2.84 -18.89 12.39
C LEU A 453 -2.55 -20.37 12.66
N SER A 454 -3.54 -21.24 12.54
CA SER A 454 -3.35 -22.68 12.78
C SER A 454 -2.47 -23.35 11.72
N HIS A 455 -2.34 -22.74 10.54
CA HIS A 455 -1.49 -23.22 9.43
C HIS A 455 -0.20 -22.39 9.29
N GLU A 456 0.24 -21.70 10.35
CA GLU A 456 1.47 -20.88 10.38
C GLU A 456 1.56 -19.82 9.26
N MET A 457 0.43 -19.36 8.71
CA MET A 457 0.38 -18.37 7.63
C MET A 457 0.51 -16.94 8.17
N TYR A 458 1.52 -16.65 9.00
CA TYR A 458 1.60 -15.40 9.77
C TYR A 458 1.60 -14.12 8.92
N LYS A 459 2.24 -14.13 7.75
CA LYS A 459 2.26 -12.97 6.85
C LYS A 459 0.87 -12.67 6.29
N SER A 460 0.19 -13.70 5.80
CA SER A 460 -1.19 -13.59 5.30
C SER A 460 -2.16 -13.21 6.42
N PHE A 461 -1.98 -13.81 7.60
CA PHE A 461 -2.74 -13.47 8.80
C PHE A 461 -2.62 -11.99 9.17
N LEU A 462 -1.40 -11.45 9.30
CA LEU A 462 -1.23 -10.05 9.66
C LEU A 462 -1.76 -9.11 8.59
N TYR A 463 -1.56 -9.46 7.32
CA TYR A 463 -2.13 -8.68 6.23
C TYR A 463 -3.65 -8.64 6.32
N CYS A 464 -4.30 -9.80 6.40
CA CYS A 464 -5.75 -9.88 6.49
C CYS A 464 -6.30 -9.28 7.79
N LEU A 465 -5.57 -9.33 8.90
CA LEU A 465 -5.98 -8.69 10.15
C LEU A 465 -6.00 -7.17 10.01
N PHE A 466 -4.88 -6.57 9.59
CA PHE A 466 -4.73 -5.11 9.59
C PHE A 466 -5.27 -4.42 8.34
N PHE A 467 -5.15 -5.03 7.16
CA PHE A 467 -5.50 -4.43 5.88
C PHE A 467 -6.81 -4.97 5.29
N VAL A 468 -7.49 -5.91 5.97
CA VAL A 468 -8.83 -6.36 5.59
C VAL A 468 -9.79 -6.26 6.76
N ALA A 469 -9.59 -7.00 7.85
CA ALA A 469 -10.52 -7.04 8.97
C ALA A 469 -10.60 -5.71 9.74
N PHE A 470 -9.47 -5.01 9.92
CA PHE A 470 -9.43 -3.65 10.47
C PHE A 470 -9.39 -2.55 9.41
N ALA A 471 -9.59 -2.90 8.14
CA ALA A 471 -9.58 -1.90 7.09
C ALA A 471 -10.73 -0.90 7.28
N PRO A 472 -10.50 0.41 7.08
CA PRO A 472 -11.54 1.43 7.20
C PRO A 472 -12.78 1.11 6.38
N SER A 473 -12.63 0.64 5.15
CA SER A 473 -13.74 0.27 4.27
C SER A 473 -14.59 -0.88 4.85
N VAL A 474 -13.96 -1.96 5.30
CA VAL A 474 -14.66 -3.13 5.86
C VAL A 474 -15.38 -2.76 7.16
N VAL A 475 -14.70 -2.05 8.06
CA VAL A 475 -15.29 -1.65 9.34
C VAL A 475 -16.44 -0.66 9.09
N TYR A 476 -16.25 0.34 8.24
CA TYR A 476 -17.27 1.30 7.84
C TYR A 476 -18.53 0.61 7.28
N TYR A 477 -18.38 -0.25 6.27
CA TYR A 477 -19.53 -0.92 5.66
C TYR A 477 -20.15 -1.99 6.56
N SER A 478 -19.38 -2.59 7.48
CA SER A 478 -19.96 -3.48 8.51
C SER A 478 -20.81 -2.73 9.53
N SER A 479 -20.50 -1.45 9.77
CA SER A 479 -21.24 -0.55 10.66
C SER A 479 -22.33 0.26 9.96
N SER A 480 -22.50 0.07 8.65
CA SER A 480 -23.54 0.75 7.88
C SER A 480 -24.78 -0.12 7.77
N LEU A 481 -25.97 0.46 7.82
CA LEU A 481 -27.22 -0.26 7.56
C LEU A 481 -27.40 -0.52 6.05
N TYR A 482 -26.44 -1.23 5.45
CA TYR A 482 -26.38 -1.61 4.04
C TYR A 482 -26.09 -3.11 3.92
N GLY A 483 -26.72 -3.76 2.96
CA GLY A 483 -26.47 -5.19 2.68
C GLY A 483 -25.06 -5.48 2.14
N ASP A 484 -24.36 -4.46 1.65
CA ASP A 484 -23.03 -4.51 1.03
C ASP A 484 -21.93 -5.15 1.89
N GLY A 485 -21.73 -4.60 3.09
CA GLY A 485 -20.64 -4.99 3.98
C GLY A 485 -20.76 -6.44 4.44
N VAL A 486 -21.95 -6.77 4.93
CA VAL A 486 -22.29 -8.12 5.38
C VAL A 486 -22.25 -9.12 4.22
N TYR A 487 -22.72 -8.74 3.03
CA TYR A 487 -22.63 -9.59 1.83
C TYR A 487 -21.19 -9.90 1.44
N ALA A 488 -20.30 -8.91 1.41
CA ALA A 488 -18.91 -9.09 1.02
C ALA A 488 -18.17 -10.07 1.96
N ILE A 489 -18.30 -9.86 3.27
CA ILE A 489 -17.66 -10.71 4.29
C ILE A 489 -18.31 -12.09 4.33
N ALA A 490 -19.64 -12.20 4.28
CA ALA A 490 -20.34 -13.48 4.25
C ALA A 490 -19.98 -14.29 3.00
N SER A 491 -19.95 -13.67 1.82
CA SER A 491 -19.53 -14.33 0.57
C SER A 491 -18.10 -14.85 0.68
N THR A 492 -17.19 -14.05 1.24
CA THR A 492 -15.79 -14.46 1.46
C THR A 492 -15.69 -15.65 2.42
N GLY A 493 -16.41 -15.62 3.54
CA GLY A 493 -16.46 -16.71 4.52
C GLY A 493 -17.05 -17.99 3.94
N MET A 494 -18.15 -17.87 3.18
CA MET A 494 -18.79 -18.99 2.50
C MET A 494 -17.84 -19.62 1.47
N LEU A 495 -17.23 -18.82 0.59
CA LEU A 495 -16.27 -19.30 -0.41
C LEU A 495 -15.05 -19.97 0.24
N PHE A 496 -14.57 -19.44 1.36
CA PHE A 496 -13.50 -20.04 2.14
C PHE A 496 -13.88 -21.43 2.67
N GLU A 497 -15.07 -21.59 3.26
CA GLU A 497 -15.53 -22.89 3.75
C GLU A 497 -15.83 -23.87 2.61
N VAL A 498 -16.38 -23.40 1.49
CA VAL A 498 -16.56 -24.21 0.27
C VAL A 498 -15.23 -24.74 -0.22
N TRP A 499 -14.21 -23.88 -0.35
CA TRP A 499 -12.88 -24.29 -0.77
C TRP A 499 -12.26 -25.32 0.18
N ARG A 500 -12.33 -25.07 1.49
CA ARG A 500 -11.80 -25.97 2.52
C ARG A 500 -12.47 -27.33 2.43
N CYS A 501 -13.80 -27.37 2.35
CA CYS A 501 -14.57 -28.61 2.24
C CYS A 501 -14.33 -29.34 0.90
N TYR A 502 -14.16 -28.60 -0.19
CA TYR A 502 -13.83 -29.16 -1.51
C TYR A 502 -12.47 -29.87 -1.48
N LYS A 503 -11.49 -29.31 -0.75
CA LYS A 503 -10.15 -29.87 -0.57
C LYS A 503 -10.13 -31.09 0.35
N THR A 504 -10.80 -31.01 1.50
CA THR A 504 -10.81 -32.10 2.50
C THR A 504 -11.82 -33.19 2.17
N LYS A 505 -12.73 -32.96 1.21
CA LYS A 505 -13.90 -33.82 0.91
C LYS A 505 -14.81 -34.06 2.13
N LYS A 506 -14.72 -33.20 3.15
CA LYS A 506 -15.45 -33.34 4.41
C LYS A 506 -16.07 -32.01 4.82
N ILE A 507 -17.36 -32.05 5.15
CA ILE A 507 -18.06 -30.96 5.81
C ILE A 507 -18.07 -31.26 7.31
N ASP A 508 -17.15 -30.62 8.03
CA ASP A 508 -17.09 -30.70 9.49
C ASP A 508 -18.12 -29.76 10.16
N HIS A 509 -18.29 -29.91 11.47
CA HIS A 509 -19.28 -29.14 12.22
C HIS A 509 -19.00 -27.63 12.16
N SER A 510 -17.73 -27.22 12.12
CA SER A 510 -17.35 -25.81 12.00
C SER A 510 -17.74 -25.22 10.64
N ALA A 511 -17.53 -25.96 9.54
CA ALA A 511 -17.99 -25.56 8.21
C ALA A 511 -19.52 -25.47 8.18
N LEU A 512 -20.22 -26.43 8.78
CA LEU A 512 -21.68 -26.47 8.78
C LEU A 512 -22.28 -25.20 9.40
N TRP A 513 -21.80 -24.82 10.59
CA TRP A 513 -22.25 -23.60 11.25
C TRP A 513 -21.86 -22.34 10.48
N MET A 514 -20.64 -22.28 9.96
CA MET A 514 -20.21 -21.12 9.18
C MET A 514 -21.00 -20.96 7.89
N LEU A 515 -21.31 -22.05 7.19
CA LEU A 515 -22.18 -22.03 6.02
C LEU A 515 -23.60 -21.61 6.40
N PHE A 516 -24.13 -22.09 7.52
CA PHE A 516 -25.45 -21.70 8.02
C PHE A 516 -25.55 -20.20 8.31
N LEU A 517 -24.50 -19.62 8.89
CA LEU A 517 -24.44 -18.20 9.19
C LEU A 517 -24.21 -17.32 7.94
N THR A 518 -23.42 -17.81 6.97
CA THR A 518 -22.98 -16.99 5.83
C THR A 518 -23.88 -17.07 4.60
N ILE A 519 -24.48 -18.24 4.31
CA ILE A 519 -25.38 -18.45 3.15
C ILE A 519 -26.50 -17.41 3.05
N PRO A 520 -27.27 -17.09 4.11
CA PRO A 520 -28.39 -16.16 3.97
C PRO A 520 -27.95 -14.78 3.44
N PHE A 521 -26.83 -14.27 3.95
CA PHE A 521 -26.29 -12.98 3.52
C PHE A 521 -25.54 -13.08 2.20
N ALA A 522 -24.80 -14.16 1.94
CA ALA A 522 -24.05 -14.36 0.71
C ALA A 522 -24.94 -14.57 -0.52
N PHE A 523 -26.16 -15.10 -0.35
CA PHE A 523 -27.10 -15.34 -1.45
C PHE A 523 -28.16 -14.26 -1.56
N PHE A 524 -28.75 -13.83 -0.44
CA PHE A 524 -30.04 -13.13 -0.45
C PHE A 524 -29.95 -11.67 0.03
N ALA A 525 -28.84 -11.22 0.61
CA ALA A 525 -28.68 -9.81 0.95
C ALA A 525 -28.54 -8.90 -0.29
N ARG A 526 -28.12 -9.46 -1.44
CA ARG A 526 -27.98 -8.74 -2.71
C ARG A 526 -28.42 -9.59 -3.90
N PRO A 527 -28.94 -8.98 -4.99
CA PRO A 527 -29.33 -9.72 -6.20
C PRO A 527 -28.20 -10.55 -6.82
N ASN A 528 -26.99 -10.01 -6.87
CA ASN A 528 -25.82 -10.69 -7.46
C ASN A 528 -25.35 -11.89 -6.63
N GLY A 529 -25.87 -12.09 -5.42
CA GLY A 529 -25.54 -13.23 -4.58
C GLY A 529 -25.90 -14.58 -5.19
N ILE A 530 -26.80 -14.62 -6.18
CA ILE A 530 -27.16 -15.85 -6.89
C ILE A 530 -25.95 -16.52 -7.57
N ILE A 531 -24.92 -15.77 -7.97
CA ILE A 531 -23.69 -16.30 -8.58
C ILE A 531 -22.99 -17.31 -7.65
N ASN A 532 -23.15 -17.16 -6.33
CA ASN A 532 -22.61 -18.08 -5.34
C ASN A 532 -23.17 -19.51 -5.44
N ILE A 533 -24.27 -19.72 -6.17
CA ILE A 533 -24.83 -21.06 -6.43
C ILE A 533 -23.82 -21.98 -7.10
N VAL A 534 -22.96 -21.44 -7.96
CA VAL A 534 -21.91 -22.19 -8.66
C VAL A 534 -20.98 -22.87 -7.66
N ALA A 535 -20.61 -22.18 -6.58
CA ALA A 535 -19.73 -22.71 -5.53
C ALA A 535 -20.39 -23.85 -4.74
N ILE A 536 -21.66 -23.66 -4.33
CA ILE A 536 -22.43 -24.64 -3.55
C ILE A 536 -22.73 -25.89 -4.39
N THR A 537 -23.17 -25.73 -5.63
CA THR A 537 -23.44 -26.85 -6.54
C THR A 537 -22.17 -27.65 -6.82
N ALA A 538 -21.04 -26.98 -7.10
CA ALA A 538 -19.77 -27.67 -7.29
C ALA A 538 -19.32 -28.45 -6.04
N LEU A 539 -19.54 -27.91 -4.84
CA LEU A 539 -19.28 -28.63 -3.60
C LEU A 539 -20.21 -29.85 -3.44
N ALA A 540 -21.50 -29.71 -3.76
CA ALA A 540 -22.47 -30.80 -3.68
C ALA A 540 -22.10 -31.96 -4.61
N VAL A 541 -21.74 -31.67 -5.86
CA VAL A 541 -21.34 -32.67 -6.87
C VAL A 541 -20.17 -33.51 -6.36
N VAL A 542 -19.18 -32.85 -5.76
CA VAL A 542 -17.92 -33.47 -5.34
C VAL A 542 -17.98 -34.11 -3.94
N SER A 543 -19.04 -33.84 -3.18
CA SER A 543 -19.24 -34.38 -1.83
C SER A 543 -19.87 -35.76 -1.83
N SER A 544 -19.55 -36.58 -0.83
CA SER A 544 -20.23 -37.85 -0.56
C SER A 544 -21.70 -37.64 -0.14
N THR A 545 -22.54 -38.67 -0.28
CA THR A 545 -23.97 -38.61 0.06
C THR A 545 -24.27 -38.04 1.45
N PRO A 546 -23.57 -38.41 2.54
CA PRO A 546 -23.81 -37.81 3.86
C PRO A 546 -23.46 -36.31 3.91
N ASN A 547 -22.41 -35.87 3.22
CA ASN A 547 -22.04 -34.47 3.15
C ASN A 547 -23.01 -33.65 2.28
N ARG A 548 -23.60 -34.27 1.23
CA ARG A 548 -24.67 -33.64 0.44
C ARG A 548 -25.89 -33.34 1.29
N TRP A 549 -26.32 -34.28 2.15
CA TRP A 549 -27.42 -34.06 3.08
C TRP A 549 -27.12 -32.97 4.11
N LYS A 550 -25.89 -32.91 4.64
CA LYS A 550 -25.47 -31.81 5.51
C LYS A 550 -25.53 -30.45 4.82
N LEU A 551 -25.06 -30.38 3.57
CA LEU A 551 -25.12 -29.14 2.79
C LEU A 551 -26.57 -28.74 2.48
N ALA A 552 -27.41 -29.70 2.11
CA ALA A 552 -28.84 -29.50 1.87
C ALA A 552 -29.57 -29.02 3.14
N ALA A 553 -29.27 -29.60 4.30
CA ALA A 553 -29.85 -29.21 5.59
C ALA A 553 -29.54 -27.77 5.99
N VAL A 554 -28.46 -27.19 5.45
CA VAL A 554 -28.10 -25.79 5.68
C VAL A 554 -28.67 -24.88 4.59
N PHE A 555 -28.62 -25.30 3.33
CA PHE A 555 -28.99 -24.46 2.19
C PHE A 555 -30.51 -24.39 1.96
N LEU A 556 -31.21 -25.53 2.03
CA LEU A 556 -32.65 -25.61 1.71
C LEU A 556 -33.54 -24.79 2.67
N PRO A 557 -33.30 -24.74 4.00
CA PRO A 557 -34.09 -23.88 4.86
C PRO A 557 -33.98 -22.41 4.48
N TRP A 558 -32.78 -21.93 4.16
CA TRP A 558 -32.60 -20.54 3.73
C TRP A 558 -33.28 -20.26 2.38
N CYS A 559 -33.21 -21.19 1.42
CA CYS A 559 -33.98 -21.08 0.18
C CYS A 559 -35.49 -21.03 0.45
N ALA A 560 -36.01 -21.90 1.33
CA ALA A 560 -37.42 -21.89 1.70
C ALA A 560 -37.83 -20.57 2.35
N THR A 561 -37.01 -20.02 3.25
CA THR A 561 -37.26 -18.70 3.86
C THR A 561 -37.22 -17.56 2.84
N ALA A 562 -36.31 -17.61 1.87
CA ALA A 562 -36.20 -16.58 0.83
C ALA A 562 -37.39 -16.64 -0.14
N ILE A 563 -37.84 -17.85 -0.51
CA ILE A 563 -39.03 -18.07 -1.32
C ILE A 563 -40.27 -17.59 -0.57
N PHE A 564 -40.42 -17.99 0.70
CA PHE A 564 -41.53 -17.54 1.55
C PHE A 564 -41.55 -16.01 1.69
N ALA A 565 -40.40 -15.38 1.94
CA ALA A 565 -40.30 -13.93 1.97
C ALA A 565 -40.69 -13.30 0.61
N SER A 566 -40.27 -13.90 -0.50
CA SER A 566 -40.62 -13.41 -1.84
C SER A 566 -42.11 -13.55 -2.18
N THR A 567 -42.77 -14.62 -1.72
CA THR A 567 -44.20 -14.85 -1.97
C THR A 567 -45.08 -14.02 -1.03
N TYR A 568 -44.69 -13.91 0.24
CA TYR A 568 -45.41 -13.16 1.25
C TYR A 568 -45.30 -11.65 1.02
N PHE A 569 -44.10 -11.16 0.74
CA PHE A 569 -43.85 -9.73 0.52
C PHE A 569 -43.98 -9.34 -0.97
N GLN A 570 -44.94 -9.89 -1.73
CA GLN A 570 -45.10 -9.68 -3.19
C GLN A 570 -44.59 -8.31 -3.70
N ARG A 571 -43.76 -8.30 -4.74
CA ARG A 571 -43.15 -7.08 -5.30
C ARG A 571 -43.07 -7.07 -6.82
N GLU A 572 -43.33 -5.89 -7.39
CA GLU A 572 -42.76 -5.45 -8.67
C GLU A 572 -41.28 -5.07 -8.45
N SER A 573 -40.37 -6.04 -8.32
CA SER A 573 -38.94 -5.69 -8.34
C SER A 573 -38.54 -5.34 -9.77
N HIS A 574 -38.04 -4.12 -10.00
CA HIS A 574 -37.32 -3.84 -11.24
C HIS A 574 -36.01 -4.64 -11.21
N GLY A 575 -35.96 -5.75 -11.95
CA GLY A 575 -34.72 -6.50 -12.12
C GLY A 575 -33.61 -5.60 -12.67
N ALA A 576 -32.34 -5.98 -12.47
CA ALA A 576 -31.17 -5.17 -12.88
C ALA A 576 -31.17 -4.76 -14.37
N MET A 577 -31.99 -5.42 -15.20
CA MET A 577 -32.11 -5.20 -16.63
C MET A 577 -32.74 -3.86 -16.99
N PHE A 578 -33.81 -3.44 -16.31
CA PHE A 578 -34.49 -2.18 -16.65
C PHE A 578 -33.63 -0.95 -16.31
N PRO A 579 -33.06 -0.82 -15.10
CA PRO A 579 -32.16 0.30 -14.80
C PRO A 579 -30.96 0.38 -15.74
N LEU A 580 -30.34 -0.77 -16.09
CA LEU A 580 -29.24 -0.82 -17.05
C LEU A 580 -29.67 -0.35 -18.44
N ALA A 581 -30.76 -0.93 -18.96
CA ALA A 581 -31.28 -0.59 -20.28
C ALA A 581 -31.67 0.89 -20.36
N LEU A 582 -32.34 1.41 -19.33
CA LEU A 582 -32.73 2.82 -19.23
C LEU A 582 -31.51 3.74 -19.22
N TYR A 583 -30.58 3.51 -18.30
CA TYR A 583 -29.38 4.34 -18.14
C TYR A 583 -28.57 4.43 -19.43
N GLU A 584 -28.27 3.30 -20.04
CA GLU A 584 -27.47 3.24 -21.27
C GLU A 584 -28.23 3.80 -22.46
N THR A 585 -29.53 3.52 -22.57
CA THR A 585 -30.36 4.09 -23.65
C THR A 585 -30.37 5.62 -23.60
N VAL A 586 -30.50 6.22 -22.42
CA VAL A 586 -30.41 7.68 -22.26
C VAL A 586 -29.00 8.17 -22.60
N GLY A 587 -27.96 7.46 -22.17
CA GLY A 587 -26.57 7.79 -22.55
C GLY A 587 -26.30 7.69 -24.06
N PHE A 588 -27.03 6.84 -24.78
CA PHE A 588 -26.96 6.75 -26.24
C PHE A 588 -27.63 7.93 -26.94
N LEU A 589 -28.46 8.72 -26.25
CA LEU A 589 -29.09 9.93 -26.77
C LEU A 589 -28.23 11.19 -26.60
N GLU A 590 -27.09 11.12 -25.88
CA GLU A 590 -26.19 12.26 -25.73
C GLU A 590 -25.65 12.78 -27.08
N HIS A 591 -25.69 14.11 -27.24
CA HIS A 591 -25.02 14.81 -28.32
C HIS A 591 -23.49 14.67 -28.20
N ARG A 592 -22.82 14.22 -29.25
CA ARG A 592 -21.35 14.08 -29.28
C ARG A 592 -20.71 15.24 -30.05
N PRO A 593 -19.57 15.76 -29.58
CA PRO A 593 -18.89 16.87 -30.24
C PRO A 593 -18.54 16.50 -31.69
N MET A 594 -18.83 17.42 -32.61
CA MET A 594 -18.56 17.34 -34.06
C MET A 594 -19.37 16.30 -34.87
N GLY A 595 -20.36 15.59 -34.31
CA GLY A 595 -21.23 14.66 -35.09
C GLY A 595 -20.50 13.44 -35.70
N LEU A 596 -19.29 13.13 -35.21
CA LEU A 596 -18.32 12.25 -35.90
C LEU A 596 -18.64 10.74 -35.90
N TRP A 597 -19.79 10.30 -35.38
CA TRP A 597 -20.18 8.88 -35.31
C TRP A 597 -21.51 8.55 -35.99
N GLU A 598 -22.10 9.50 -36.70
CA GLU A 598 -23.44 9.34 -37.27
C GLU A 598 -23.33 8.85 -38.72
N ARG A 599 -23.57 7.55 -38.93
CA ARG A 599 -23.80 6.97 -40.27
C ARG A 599 -25.24 7.21 -40.77
N ASP A 600 -25.87 8.31 -40.35
CA ASP A 600 -27.31 8.58 -40.53
C ASP A 600 -28.27 7.47 -40.02
N GLU A 601 -27.76 6.52 -39.23
CA GLU A 601 -28.55 5.44 -38.63
C GLU A 601 -29.04 5.84 -37.23
N PRO A 602 -30.31 5.55 -36.86
CA PRO A 602 -30.84 5.90 -35.55
C PRO A 602 -30.15 5.10 -34.45
N ARG A 603 -29.59 5.80 -33.45
CA ARG A 603 -28.85 5.16 -32.34
C ARG A 603 -29.75 4.34 -31.41
N VAL A 604 -31.02 4.70 -31.32
CA VAL A 604 -32.04 3.96 -30.57
C VAL A 604 -33.29 3.85 -31.41
N THR A 605 -34.11 2.83 -31.17
CA THR A 605 -35.36 2.66 -31.94
C THR A 605 -36.35 3.80 -31.68
N SER A 606 -37.19 4.12 -32.66
CA SER A 606 -38.30 5.07 -32.48
C SER A 606 -39.30 4.60 -31.41
N GLN A 607 -39.48 3.28 -31.26
CA GLN A 607 -40.29 2.69 -30.19
C GLN A 607 -39.69 2.97 -28.81
N THR A 608 -38.36 2.94 -28.67
CA THR A 608 -37.67 3.31 -27.43
C THR A 608 -37.89 4.78 -27.10
N ILE A 609 -37.78 5.67 -28.09
CA ILE A 609 -38.03 7.10 -27.91
C ILE A 609 -39.47 7.34 -27.43
N ASN A 610 -40.46 6.76 -28.12
CA ASN A 610 -41.86 6.88 -27.74
C ASN A 610 -42.14 6.31 -26.33
N ALA A 611 -41.42 5.25 -25.94
CA ALA A 611 -41.52 4.66 -24.61
C ALA A 611 -40.90 5.55 -23.52
N LEU A 612 -39.83 6.28 -23.81
CA LEU A 612 -39.21 7.23 -22.87
C LEU A 612 -40.07 8.48 -22.66
N THR A 613 -40.76 8.95 -23.70
CA THR A 613 -41.56 10.18 -23.68
C THR A 613 -43.05 9.93 -23.37
N SER A 614 -43.43 8.71 -22.98
CA SER A 614 -44.85 8.34 -22.83
C SER A 614 -45.59 9.11 -21.74
N GLU A 615 -44.87 9.66 -20.76
CA GLU A 615 -45.40 10.46 -19.64
C GLU A 615 -45.30 11.98 -19.90
N GLY A 616 -45.00 12.40 -21.14
CA GLY A 616 -44.93 13.82 -21.52
C GLY A 616 -43.59 14.52 -21.25
N GLU A 617 -42.58 13.79 -20.77
CA GLU A 617 -41.20 14.28 -20.67
C GLU A 617 -40.55 14.38 -22.05
N SER A 618 -39.82 15.47 -22.32
CA SER A 618 -39.07 15.64 -23.57
C SER A 618 -37.70 14.97 -23.48
N ILE A 619 -37.13 14.56 -24.62
CA ILE A 619 -35.81 13.92 -24.66
C ILE A 619 -34.72 14.88 -24.16
N GLU A 620 -34.85 16.17 -24.47
CA GLU A 620 -33.92 17.21 -24.03
C GLU A 620 -33.91 17.30 -22.51
N ARG A 621 -35.09 17.28 -21.88
CA ARG A 621 -35.21 17.30 -20.43
C ARG A 621 -34.64 16.03 -19.80
N ILE A 622 -34.93 14.85 -20.35
CA ILE A 622 -34.35 13.59 -19.86
C ILE A 622 -32.81 13.62 -19.95
N SER A 623 -32.27 14.12 -21.05
CA SER A 623 -30.82 14.18 -21.30
C SER A 623 -30.10 15.15 -20.36
N GLN A 624 -30.76 16.21 -19.88
CA GLN A 624 -30.19 17.15 -18.89
C GLN A 624 -29.89 16.49 -17.54
N TYR A 625 -30.59 15.40 -17.21
CA TYR A 625 -30.41 14.64 -15.97
C TYR A 625 -29.58 13.37 -16.17
N TYR A 626 -28.92 13.20 -17.32
CA TYR A 626 -27.98 12.09 -17.49
C TYR A 626 -26.65 12.41 -16.81
N ASP A 627 -26.15 11.50 -15.97
CA ASP A 627 -24.84 11.58 -15.34
C ASP A 627 -23.99 10.37 -15.74
N HIS A 628 -22.72 10.62 -16.09
CA HIS A 628 -21.80 9.60 -16.61
C HIS A 628 -21.34 8.58 -15.55
N TYR A 629 -21.68 8.80 -14.29
CA TYR A 629 -21.30 7.98 -13.15
C TYR A 629 -22.51 7.46 -12.37
N TYR A 630 -23.67 8.12 -12.45
CA TYR A 630 -24.86 7.78 -11.67
C TYR A 630 -26.13 7.80 -12.52
N TRP A 631 -26.94 6.74 -12.42
CA TRP A 631 -28.29 6.74 -12.99
C TRP A 631 -29.32 7.47 -12.11
N ASP A 632 -29.01 7.68 -10.83
CA ASP A 632 -29.90 8.24 -9.81
C ASP A 632 -30.60 9.55 -10.23
N PRO A 633 -29.96 10.50 -10.94
CA PRO A 633 -30.63 11.75 -11.31
C PRO A 633 -31.82 11.57 -12.26
N LEU A 634 -31.86 10.47 -13.02
CA LEU A 634 -32.99 10.14 -13.92
C LEU A 634 -34.24 9.67 -13.16
N VAL A 635 -34.08 9.30 -11.89
CA VAL A 635 -35.11 8.56 -11.14
C VAL A 635 -35.44 9.19 -9.81
N TYR A 636 -34.43 9.53 -9.01
CA TYR A 636 -34.59 9.94 -7.62
C TYR A 636 -34.45 11.45 -7.41
N PHE A 637 -34.02 12.21 -8.42
CA PHE A 637 -33.92 13.66 -8.30
C PHE A 637 -35.31 14.28 -8.24
N HIS A 638 -35.54 15.18 -7.26
CA HIS A 638 -36.85 15.75 -6.99
C HIS A 638 -37.46 16.45 -8.21
N ASP A 639 -36.63 17.20 -8.94
CA ASP A 639 -37.01 17.99 -10.12
C ASP A 639 -36.77 17.26 -11.46
N GLY A 640 -36.28 16.01 -11.37
CA GLY A 640 -35.96 15.15 -12.51
C GLY A 640 -37.18 14.40 -13.08
N PRO A 641 -36.99 13.67 -14.19
CA PRO A 641 -38.07 13.06 -14.99
C PRO A 641 -38.75 11.82 -14.37
N LYS A 642 -38.29 11.34 -13.20
CA LYS A 642 -38.88 10.21 -12.44
C LYS A 642 -39.22 8.97 -13.30
N LEU A 643 -38.27 8.54 -14.14
CA LEU A 643 -38.50 7.49 -15.16
C LEU A 643 -38.83 6.09 -14.61
N THR A 644 -38.78 5.89 -13.29
CA THR A 644 -39.36 4.70 -12.65
C THR A 644 -40.88 4.65 -12.73
N ASN A 645 -41.56 5.78 -12.98
CA ASN A 645 -43.02 5.82 -13.07
C ASN A 645 -43.55 5.41 -14.45
N LEU A 646 -42.66 5.13 -15.41
CA LEU A 646 -43.04 4.69 -16.75
C LEU A 646 -43.97 3.46 -16.71
N PRO A 647 -44.96 3.38 -17.62
CA PRO A 647 -45.85 2.24 -17.72
C PRO A 647 -45.08 0.93 -17.92
N SER A 648 -45.57 -0.18 -17.35
CA SER A 648 -44.91 -1.49 -17.46
C SER A 648 -44.67 -1.93 -18.89
N GLN A 649 -45.52 -1.53 -19.83
CA GLN A 649 -45.33 -1.77 -21.27
C GLN A 649 -44.14 -0.98 -21.84
N ALA A 650 -44.00 0.30 -21.47
CA ALA A 650 -42.86 1.14 -21.87
C ALA A 650 -41.54 0.57 -21.33
N LYS A 651 -41.52 0.14 -20.06
CA LYS A 651 -40.35 -0.52 -19.45
C LYS A 651 -39.95 -1.79 -20.21
N LYS A 652 -40.92 -2.62 -20.59
CA LYS A 652 -40.67 -3.84 -21.40
C LYS A 652 -40.13 -3.51 -22.78
N THR A 653 -40.67 -2.49 -23.45
CA THR A 653 -40.17 -2.01 -24.75
C THR A 653 -38.71 -1.57 -24.65
N ILE A 654 -38.37 -0.72 -23.67
CA ILE A 654 -37.00 -0.24 -23.46
C ILE A 654 -36.03 -1.42 -23.24
N VAL A 655 -36.38 -2.38 -22.38
CA VAL A 655 -35.53 -3.55 -22.12
C VAL A 655 -35.38 -4.42 -23.37
N ARG A 656 -36.48 -4.72 -24.07
CA ARG A 656 -36.45 -5.54 -25.28
C ARG A 656 -35.56 -4.90 -26.34
N ASP A 657 -35.82 -3.64 -26.67
CA ASP A 657 -35.14 -2.90 -27.72
C ASP A 657 -33.67 -2.63 -27.37
N PHE A 658 -33.35 -2.50 -26.09
CA PHE A 658 -31.96 -2.42 -25.63
C PHE A 658 -31.16 -3.66 -26.04
N PHE A 659 -31.67 -4.86 -25.77
CA PHE A 659 -30.95 -6.11 -26.08
C PHE A 659 -31.02 -6.52 -27.56
N THR A 660 -32.03 -6.07 -28.30
CA THR A 660 -32.19 -6.44 -29.72
C THR A 660 -31.56 -5.42 -30.68
N TYR A 661 -31.52 -4.14 -30.32
CA TYR A 661 -31.09 -3.06 -31.21
C TYR A 661 -30.09 -2.10 -30.56
N ASN A 662 -30.46 -1.40 -29.49
CA ASN A 662 -29.72 -0.23 -29.00
C ASN A 662 -28.28 -0.60 -28.56
N LEU A 663 -28.11 -1.72 -27.84
CA LEU A 663 -26.79 -2.16 -27.37
C LEU A 663 -25.82 -2.44 -28.53
N TRP A 664 -26.28 -3.13 -29.57
CA TRP A 664 -25.43 -3.58 -30.67
C TRP A 664 -25.00 -2.42 -31.58
N HIS A 665 -25.86 -1.42 -31.78
CA HIS A 665 -25.53 -0.20 -32.54
C HIS A 665 -24.64 0.77 -31.74
N ASN A 666 -24.58 0.64 -30.41
CA ASN A 666 -23.81 1.52 -29.53
C ASN A 666 -22.74 0.78 -28.71
N LEU A 667 -22.25 -0.38 -29.17
CA LEU A 667 -21.34 -1.21 -28.39
C LEU A 667 -20.07 -0.46 -27.91
N PRO A 668 -19.41 0.40 -28.72
CA PRO A 668 -18.27 1.18 -28.25
C PRO A 668 -18.64 2.16 -27.11
N ALA A 669 -19.80 2.83 -27.21
CA ALA A 669 -20.28 3.75 -26.17
C ALA A 669 -20.62 3.00 -24.89
N PHE A 670 -21.30 1.86 -25.00
CA PHE A 670 -21.58 0.97 -23.89
C PHE A 670 -20.29 0.56 -23.18
N MET A 671 -19.30 0.05 -23.91
CA MET A 671 -18.01 -0.36 -23.33
C MET A 671 -17.26 0.80 -22.65
N ALA A 672 -17.29 2.00 -23.23
CA ALA A 672 -16.71 3.19 -22.63
C ALA A 672 -17.41 3.54 -21.29
N SER A 673 -18.75 3.49 -21.26
CA SER A 673 -19.56 3.66 -20.04
C SER A 673 -19.17 2.63 -18.96
N ARG A 674 -19.05 1.34 -19.31
CA ARG A 674 -18.63 0.28 -18.38
C ARG A 674 -17.25 0.56 -17.76
N VAL A 675 -16.28 0.97 -18.59
CA VAL A 675 -14.93 1.32 -18.12
C VAL A 675 -14.99 2.52 -17.17
N ASN A 676 -15.76 3.55 -17.53
CA ASN A 676 -15.88 4.76 -16.72
C ASN A 676 -16.46 4.45 -15.33
N ILE A 677 -17.62 3.78 -15.28
CA ILE A 677 -18.29 3.40 -14.03
C ILE A 677 -17.41 2.46 -13.20
N PHE A 678 -16.77 1.48 -13.84
CA PHE A 678 -15.90 0.54 -13.14
C PHE A 678 -14.71 1.24 -12.51
N LEU A 679 -13.98 2.10 -13.26
CA LEU A 679 -12.83 2.82 -12.71
C LEU A 679 -13.24 3.80 -11.62
N TYR A 680 -14.35 4.53 -11.80
CA TYR A 680 -14.87 5.44 -10.79
C TYR A 680 -15.17 4.72 -9.47
N SER A 681 -15.77 3.52 -9.57
CA SER A 681 -16.01 2.62 -8.43
C SER A 681 -14.70 2.08 -7.85
N ALA A 682 -13.78 1.62 -8.69
CA ALA A 682 -12.52 0.97 -8.29
C ALA A 682 -11.58 1.92 -7.56
N PHE A 683 -11.59 3.22 -7.90
CA PHE A 683 -10.87 4.27 -7.20
C PHE A 683 -11.59 4.82 -5.96
N ALA A 684 -12.72 4.21 -5.59
CA ALA A 684 -13.55 4.63 -4.46
C ALA A 684 -14.02 6.09 -4.52
N ASN A 685 -14.24 6.61 -5.74
CA ASN A 685 -14.60 8.01 -5.96
C ASN A 685 -16.11 8.28 -5.79
N GLY A 686 -16.91 7.22 -5.65
CA GLY A 686 -18.34 7.32 -5.39
C GLY A 686 -18.71 7.97 -4.06
N GLY A 687 -19.96 8.41 -3.95
CA GLY A 687 -20.53 8.99 -2.74
C GLY A 687 -20.46 8.03 -1.55
N ILE A 688 -19.86 8.49 -0.46
CA ILE A 688 -19.79 7.79 0.83
C ILE A 688 -20.44 8.71 1.86
N PRO A 689 -21.53 8.28 2.53
CA PRO A 689 -22.15 9.09 3.58
C PRO A 689 -21.14 9.48 4.65
N GLY A 690 -21.08 10.77 4.99
CA GLY A 690 -20.29 11.21 6.14
C GLY A 690 -20.90 10.65 7.43
N LEU A 691 -20.10 10.49 8.50
CA LEU A 691 -20.62 9.95 9.76
C LEU A 691 -21.84 10.74 10.29
N ALA A 692 -21.95 12.04 10.01
CA ALA A 692 -23.05 12.89 10.47
C ALA A 692 -24.40 12.63 9.77
N SER A 693 -24.44 11.87 8.67
CA SER A 693 -25.67 11.60 7.92
C SER A 693 -26.76 10.92 8.74
N ALA A 694 -26.40 10.19 9.80
CA ALA A 694 -27.35 9.53 10.69
C ALA A 694 -28.31 10.53 11.36
N GLU A 695 -27.86 11.74 11.71
CA GLU A 695 -28.71 12.78 12.31
C GLU A 695 -29.86 13.16 11.37
N ILE A 696 -29.55 13.41 10.09
CA ILE A 696 -30.52 13.81 9.08
C ILE A 696 -31.52 12.67 8.79
N ILE A 697 -31.04 11.43 8.77
CA ILE A 697 -31.87 10.27 8.40
C ILE A 697 -32.81 9.87 9.52
N LEU A 698 -32.34 9.88 10.78
CA LEU A 698 -33.17 9.49 11.92
C LEU A 698 -34.42 10.38 12.02
N HIS A 699 -34.29 11.69 11.77
CA HIS A 699 -35.43 12.62 11.75
C HIS A 699 -36.50 12.33 10.70
N LYS A 700 -36.18 11.54 9.67
CA LYS A 700 -37.10 11.15 8.60
C LYS A 700 -37.74 9.77 8.84
N THR A 701 -37.47 9.15 9.97
CA THR A 701 -37.89 7.78 10.29
C THR A 701 -38.60 7.72 11.64
N LYS A 702 -39.27 6.60 11.94
CA LYS A 702 -39.89 6.33 13.25
C LYS A 702 -38.91 5.74 14.27
N SER A 703 -37.60 5.78 13.97
CA SER A 703 -36.59 5.20 14.87
C SER A 703 -36.51 5.92 16.21
N GLN A 704 -36.35 5.14 17.27
CA GLN A 704 -36.11 5.64 18.64
C GLN A 704 -34.62 5.91 18.92
N SER A 705 -33.74 5.57 17.97
CA SER A 705 -32.30 5.76 18.13
C SER A 705 -31.93 7.23 18.12
N GLN A 706 -30.95 7.61 18.94
CA GLN A 706 -30.40 8.95 18.98
C GLN A 706 -28.88 8.92 18.76
N PRO A 707 -28.30 9.90 18.03
CA PRO A 707 -26.87 10.09 17.94
C PRO A 707 -26.27 10.29 19.34
N ARG A 708 -25.28 9.47 19.70
CA ARG A 708 -24.56 9.55 20.98
C ARG A 708 -23.06 9.66 20.72
N PHE A 709 -22.31 10.14 21.71
CA PHE A 709 -20.84 10.21 21.71
C PHE A 709 -20.18 11.10 20.64
N ARG A 710 -20.95 11.95 19.94
CA ARG A 710 -20.53 12.79 18.79
C ARG A 710 -19.39 13.79 19.04
N ASN A 711 -19.01 14.03 20.28
CA ASN A 711 -17.89 14.92 20.65
C ASN A 711 -16.82 14.22 21.51
N GLY A 712 -16.95 12.91 21.72
CA GLY A 712 -16.03 12.11 22.51
C GLY A 712 -14.63 12.01 21.87
N ALA A 713 -13.63 11.65 22.67
CA ALA A 713 -12.28 11.38 22.17
C ALA A 713 -12.26 10.26 21.12
N ILE A 714 -13.09 9.23 21.32
CA ILE A 714 -13.26 8.09 20.41
C ILE A 714 -13.81 8.56 19.06
N HIS A 715 -14.92 9.30 19.03
CA HIS A 715 -15.48 9.86 17.80
C HIS A 715 -14.46 10.74 17.08
N ARG A 716 -13.85 11.73 17.76
CA ARG A 716 -12.87 12.63 17.13
C ARG A 716 -11.68 11.89 16.52
N THR A 717 -11.21 10.82 17.16
CA THR A 717 -10.09 10.02 16.65
C THR A 717 -10.52 9.17 15.45
N ALA A 718 -11.67 8.51 15.53
CA ALA A 718 -12.21 7.69 14.46
C ALA A 718 -12.58 8.51 13.23
N SER A 719 -13.19 9.70 13.41
CA SER A 719 -13.53 10.61 12.33
C SER A 719 -12.27 11.10 11.61
N LYS A 720 -11.24 11.57 12.33
CA LYS A 720 -9.95 11.95 11.73
C LYS A 720 -9.29 10.81 10.97
N TRP A 721 -9.39 9.59 11.49
CA TRP A 721 -8.87 8.40 10.83
C TRP A 721 -9.67 8.05 9.56
N LEU A 722 -11.00 8.18 9.62
CA LEU A 722 -11.87 7.98 8.46
C LEU A 722 -11.57 9.03 7.38
N ASP A 723 -11.48 10.30 7.74
CA ASP A 723 -11.15 11.42 6.84
C ASP A 723 -9.79 11.17 6.17
N PHE A 724 -8.75 10.83 6.95
CA PHE A 724 -7.46 10.41 6.41
C PHE A 724 -7.60 9.23 5.45
N SER A 725 -8.41 8.23 5.79
CA SER A 725 -8.60 7.07 4.91
C SER A 725 -9.30 7.42 3.60
N LEU A 726 -10.18 8.43 3.61
CA LEU A 726 -10.90 8.94 2.46
C LEU A 726 -10.01 9.82 1.59
N ASP A 727 -9.16 10.68 2.18
CA ASP A 727 -8.17 11.48 1.46
C ASP A 727 -7.20 10.60 0.65
N TYR A 728 -6.84 9.44 1.21
CA TYR A 728 -5.98 8.44 0.57
C TYR A 728 -6.77 7.20 0.07
N ARG A 729 -8.04 7.37 -0.28
CA ARG A 729 -8.94 6.26 -0.69
C ARG A 729 -8.42 5.45 -1.87
N PHE A 730 -7.67 6.09 -2.78
CA PHE A 730 -7.04 5.43 -3.93
C PHE A 730 -6.03 4.31 -3.55
N ILE A 731 -5.57 4.29 -2.29
CA ILE A 731 -4.74 3.23 -1.72
C ILE A 731 -5.55 2.39 -0.74
N LEU A 732 -6.22 3.06 0.21
CA LEU A 732 -6.75 2.42 1.41
C LEU A 732 -8.12 1.75 1.20
N TRP A 733 -8.86 2.17 0.17
CA TRP A 733 -10.19 1.63 -0.13
C TRP A 733 -10.17 0.77 -1.39
N THR A 734 -9.22 0.97 -2.30
CA THR A 734 -9.21 0.23 -3.57
C THR A 734 -8.98 -1.28 -3.42
N PRO A 735 -9.67 -2.13 -4.21
CA PRO A 735 -9.60 -3.58 -4.11
C PRO A 735 -8.41 -4.19 -4.89
N TRP A 736 -7.35 -3.42 -5.17
CA TRP A 736 -6.29 -3.82 -6.12
C TRP A 736 -5.66 -5.17 -5.82
N LEU A 737 -5.36 -5.45 -4.55
CA LEU A 737 -4.79 -6.75 -4.19
C LEU A 737 -5.79 -7.89 -4.47
N GLY A 738 -7.05 -7.71 -4.14
CA GLY A 738 -8.09 -8.69 -4.42
C GLY A 738 -8.22 -9.00 -5.90
N LEU A 739 -8.33 -7.96 -6.74
CA LEU A 739 -8.40 -8.10 -8.20
C LEU A 739 -7.15 -8.79 -8.76
N PHE A 740 -5.97 -8.39 -8.30
CA PHE A 740 -4.71 -9.03 -8.66
C PHE A 740 -4.67 -10.51 -8.25
N LEU A 741 -5.16 -10.85 -7.06
CA LEU A 741 -5.23 -12.23 -6.56
C LEU A 741 -6.26 -13.06 -7.33
N VAL A 742 -7.36 -12.49 -7.82
CA VAL A 742 -8.32 -13.20 -8.69
C VAL A 742 -7.64 -13.55 -10.01
N ALA A 743 -7.02 -12.59 -10.67
CA ALA A 743 -6.36 -12.79 -11.98
C ALA A 743 -5.17 -13.77 -11.88
N THR A 744 -4.21 -13.47 -11.00
CA THR A 744 -3.02 -14.33 -10.82
C THR A 744 -3.35 -15.66 -10.17
N GLY A 745 -4.38 -15.68 -9.30
CA GLY A 745 -4.82 -16.88 -8.63
C GLY A 745 -5.52 -17.86 -9.57
N GLY A 746 -6.37 -17.37 -10.47
CA GLY A 746 -6.98 -18.18 -11.53
C GLY A 746 -5.92 -18.85 -12.40
N MET A 747 -4.95 -18.08 -12.90
CA MET A 747 -3.85 -18.61 -13.72
C MET A 747 -3.01 -19.66 -12.97
N ARG A 748 -2.62 -19.36 -11.72
CA ARG A 748 -1.79 -20.27 -10.92
C ARG A 748 -2.53 -21.53 -10.52
N THR A 749 -3.79 -21.44 -10.11
CA THR A 749 -4.59 -22.61 -9.70
C THR A 749 -4.88 -23.51 -10.90
N TRP A 750 -5.13 -22.94 -12.07
CA TRP A 750 -5.22 -23.67 -13.34
C TRP A 750 -3.94 -24.44 -13.67
N GLN A 751 -2.80 -23.75 -13.72
CA GLN A 751 -1.48 -24.39 -13.97
C GLN A 751 -1.17 -25.50 -12.97
N ARG A 752 -1.61 -25.33 -11.73
CA ARG A 752 -1.40 -26.28 -10.63
C ARG A 752 -2.41 -27.44 -10.60
N ARG A 753 -3.38 -27.48 -11.51
CA ARG A 753 -4.52 -28.41 -11.52
C ARG A 753 -5.28 -28.42 -10.17
N ASP A 754 -5.34 -27.26 -9.53
CA ASP A 754 -6.11 -27.06 -8.30
C ASP A 754 -7.54 -26.65 -8.64
N TYR A 755 -8.41 -27.64 -8.92
CA TYR A 755 -9.81 -27.39 -9.27
C TYR A 755 -10.60 -26.67 -8.18
N GLY A 756 -10.30 -26.92 -6.91
CA GLY A 756 -10.98 -26.26 -5.80
C GLY A 756 -10.59 -24.79 -5.69
N GLY A 757 -9.31 -24.47 -5.86
CA GLY A 757 -8.83 -23.09 -5.91
C GLY A 757 -9.31 -22.35 -7.16
N PHE A 758 -9.32 -23.04 -8.31
CA PHE A 758 -9.80 -22.51 -9.57
C PHE A 758 -11.30 -22.16 -9.50
N LEU A 759 -12.12 -23.03 -8.91
CA LEU A 759 -13.54 -22.79 -8.66
C LEU A 759 -13.77 -21.44 -7.95
N ILE A 760 -13.06 -21.18 -6.84
CA ILE A 760 -13.23 -19.92 -6.10
C ILE A 760 -12.81 -18.71 -6.94
N CYS A 761 -11.68 -18.81 -7.64
CA CYS A 761 -11.21 -17.73 -8.50
C CYS A 761 -12.22 -17.45 -9.62
N SER A 762 -12.81 -18.49 -10.21
CA SER A 762 -13.84 -18.36 -11.25
C SER A 762 -15.13 -17.75 -10.73
N VAL A 763 -15.58 -18.11 -9.53
CA VAL A 763 -16.78 -17.50 -8.91
C VAL A 763 -16.54 -16.01 -8.66
N LEU A 764 -15.37 -15.62 -8.15
CA LEU A 764 -15.04 -14.20 -7.98
C LEU A 764 -14.89 -13.47 -9.33
N ALA A 765 -14.31 -14.12 -10.34
CA ALA A 765 -14.24 -13.56 -11.70
C ALA A 765 -15.64 -13.34 -12.31
N LEU A 766 -16.58 -14.27 -12.10
CA LEU A 766 -17.97 -14.11 -12.52
C LEU A 766 -18.66 -12.93 -11.82
N HIS A 767 -18.43 -12.75 -10.51
CA HIS A 767 -18.91 -11.55 -9.82
C HIS A 767 -18.31 -10.28 -10.42
N LEU A 768 -17.03 -10.30 -10.81
CA LEU A 768 -16.35 -9.12 -11.36
C LEU A 768 -16.91 -8.76 -12.73
N ILE A 769 -17.14 -9.77 -13.58
CA ILE A 769 -17.78 -9.60 -14.88
C ILE A 769 -19.19 -9.07 -14.71
N ALA A 770 -19.95 -9.59 -13.75
CA ALA A 770 -21.31 -9.12 -13.48
C ALA A 770 -21.32 -7.65 -13.01
N VAL A 771 -20.42 -7.26 -12.11
CA VAL A 771 -20.26 -5.84 -11.71
C VAL A 771 -19.88 -4.99 -12.91
N PHE A 772 -18.88 -5.42 -13.69
CA PHE A 772 -18.44 -4.68 -14.87
C PHE A 772 -19.55 -4.48 -15.91
N LEU A 773 -20.39 -5.48 -16.15
CA LEU A 773 -21.44 -5.40 -17.17
C LEU A 773 -22.71 -4.70 -16.68
N PHE A 774 -23.13 -4.93 -15.44
CA PHE A 774 -24.46 -4.53 -14.95
C PHE A 774 -24.47 -3.33 -14.01
N SER A 775 -23.33 -2.81 -13.56
CA SER A 775 -23.31 -1.64 -12.65
C SER A 775 -23.80 -0.37 -13.35
N ILE A 776 -24.78 0.30 -12.76
CA ILE A 776 -25.39 1.55 -13.26
C ILE A 776 -24.96 2.79 -12.46
N ALA A 777 -24.09 2.58 -11.47
CA ALA A 777 -23.59 3.61 -10.59
C ALA A 777 -22.12 3.34 -10.25
N GLY A 778 -21.34 4.41 -10.15
CA GLY A 778 -19.92 4.42 -9.79
C GLY A 778 -19.66 4.13 -8.31
N GLU A 779 -20.44 3.26 -7.69
CA GLU A 779 -20.38 3.03 -6.25
C GLU A 779 -19.34 1.97 -5.88
N TYR A 780 -18.38 2.39 -5.06
CA TYR A 780 -17.32 1.55 -4.51
C TYR A 780 -17.80 0.23 -3.91
N ARG A 781 -18.96 0.25 -3.25
CA ARG A 781 -19.52 -0.87 -2.49
C ARG A 781 -19.79 -2.12 -3.33
N TYR A 782 -19.92 -2.01 -4.66
CA TYR A 782 -19.98 -3.16 -5.56
C TYR A 782 -18.70 -3.98 -5.61
N LEU A 783 -17.56 -3.36 -5.32
CA LEU A 783 -16.25 -3.99 -5.37
C LEU A 783 -15.74 -4.45 -3.99
N LEU A 784 -16.53 -4.27 -2.94
CA LEU A 784 -16.19 -4.67 -1.58
C LEU A 784 -15.88 -6.19 -1.44
N PRO A 785 -16.56 -7.12 -2.14
CA PRO A 785 -16.19 -8.54 -2.13
C PRO A 785 -14.75 -8.80 -2.62
N PHE A 786 -14.24 -7.97 -3.52
CA PHE A 786 -12.84 -8.06 -3.98
C PHE A 786 -11.89 -7.47 -2.96
N PHE A 787 -12.30 -6.42 -2.24
CA PHE A 787 -11.52 -5.89 -1.13
C PHE A 787 -11.32 -6.95 -0.02
N SER A 788 -12.37 -7.72 0.31
CA SER A 788 -12.29 -8.81 1.29
C SER A 788 -11.71 -10.12 0.74
N ALA A 789 -11.61 -10.29 -0.58
CA ALA A 789 -11.12 -11.50 -1.23
C ALA A 789 -9.75 -12.03 -0.75
N PRO A 790 -8.78 -11.21 -0.27
CA PRO A 790 -7.53 -11.74 0.29
C PRO A 790 -7.74 -12.73 1.44
N LEU A 791 -8.83 -12.60 2.22
CA LEU A 791 -9.19 -13.55 3.28
C LEU A 791 -9.37 -14.97 2.74
N VAL A 792 -9.91 -15.15 1.52
CA VAL A 792 -10.08 -16.48 0.90
C VAL A 792 -8.96 -16.83 -0.10
N LEU A 793 -8.48 -15.86 -0.87
CA LEU A 793 -7.50 -16.12 -1.95
C LEU A 793 -6.08 -16.37 -1.44
N LEU A 794 -5.66 -15.74 -0.33
CA LEU A 794 -4.35 -16.05 0.26
C LEU A 794 -4.29 -17.50 0.77
N PRO A 795 -5.30 -18.03 1.50
CA PRO A 795 -5.40 -19.46 1.80
C PRO A 795 -5.35 -20.35 0.55
N VAL A 796 -6.15 -20.02 -0.48
CA VAL A 796 -6.22 -20.79 -1.72
C VAL A 796 -4.84 -20.92 -2.38
N LEU A 797 -4.06 -19.83 -2.43
CA LEU A 797 -2.81 -19.80 -3.19
C LEU A 797 -1.59 -20.37 -2.44
N TYR A 798 -1.60 -20.32 -1.11
CA TYR A 798 -0.43 -20.62 -0.28
C TYR A 798 -0.59 -21.83 0.67
N SER A 799 -1.76 -22.47 0.72
CA SER A 799 -2.02 -23.64 1.57
C SER A 799 -1.33 -24.94 1.17
N ARG A 800 -0.65 -24.99 0.01
CA ARG A 800 0.05 -26.20 -0.49
C ARG A 800 1.08 -26.80 0.47
N HIS A 801 1.51 -26.08 1.51
CA HIS A 801 2.42 -26.60 2.53
C HIS A 801 1.72 -27.24 3.76
N PHE A 802 0.40 -27.17 3.86
CA PHE A 802 -0.28 -27.42 5.15
C PHE A 802 -1.52 -28.32 5.09
N LEU A 803 -1.95 -28.73 3.90
CA LEU A 803 -2.95 -29.79 3.74
C LEU A 803 -2.25 -31.07 3.25
N PRO A 804 -2.48 -32.25 3.84
CA PRO A 804 -1.77 -33.46 3.49
C PRO A 804 -1.97 -33.76 2.00
N ALA A 805 -0.87 -33.77 1.25
CA ALA A 805 -0.84 -34.32 -0.08
C ALA A 805 -1.25 -35.80 0.01
N LYS A 806 -2.20 -36.20 -0.82
CA LYS A 806 -2.54 -37.59 -1.06
C LYS A 806 -1.21 -38.33 -1.35
N LYS A 807 -0.81 -39.27 -0.50
CA LYS A 807 0.26 -40.23 -0.83
C LYS A 807 -0.23 -40.96 -2.08
N THR A 808 0.20 -40.51 -3.26
CA THR A 808 0.16 -41.33 -4.46
C THR A 808 1.17 -42.44 -4.21
N GLY A 809 0.67 -43.68 -4.18
CA GLY A 809 1.48 -44.87 -3.94
C GLY A 809 2.55 -45.00 -5.02
N GLU A 810 3.79 -44.72 -4.65
CA GLU A 810 4.95 -45.40 -5.19
C GLU A 810 5.38 -46.39 -4.12
N THR A 811 5.10 -47.66 -4.38
CA THR A 811 5.69 -48.81 -3.73
C THR A 811 7.21 -48.74 -3.84
N THR A 812 7.87 -48.18 -2.84
CA THR A 812 9.28 -48.46 -2.60
C THR A 812 9.39 -49.89 -2.07
N LEU A 813 9.91 -50.80 -2.90
CA LEU A 813 10.37 -52.12 -2.47
C LEU A 813 11.28 -52.00 -1.24
N PRO A 814 11.15 -52.88 -0.23
CA PRO A 814 12.11 -52.94 0.87
C PRO A 814 13.42 -53.55 0.36
N ALA A 815 14.51 -52.79 0.44
CA ALA A 815 15.85 -53.30 0.25
C ALA A 815 16.17 -54.29 1.36
N LEU A 816 16.18 -55.57 0.99
CA LEU A 816 16.71 -56.68 1.76
C LEU A 816 18.20 -56.48 2.06
N MET A 817 18.54 -56.88 3.28
CA MET A 817 19.83 -57.34 3.80
C MET A 817 20.95 -57.55 2.76
N ASN A 818 22.16 -57.09 3.11
CA ASN A 818 23.34 -57.93 2.95
C ASN A 818 24.37 -57.60 4.03
N HIS A 819 24.67 -58.64 4.81
CA HIS A 819 25.91 -58.83 5.55
C HIS A 819 27.09 -58.93 4.56
N SER A 820 28.16 -58.19 4.80
CA SER A 820 29.57 -58.65 4.81
C SER A 820 30.47 -57.47 5.16
#